data_AF-A0A285N0S0-F1
#
_entry.id   AF-A0A285N0S0-F1
#
_cell.length_a   1.000
_cell.length_b   1.000
_cell.length_c   1.000
_cell.angle_alpha   90.00
_cell.angle_beta   90.00
_cell.angle_gamma   90.00
#
_symmetry.space_group_name_H-M   'P 1'
#
loop_
_entity.id
_entity.type
_entity.pdbx_description
1 polymer ?
#
loop_
_entity_poly.entity_id
_entity_poly.type
_entity_poly.pdbx_seq_one_letter_code
_entity_poly.pdbx_strand_id
1 'polypeptide(L)'
;MKRTVTKVFSHIVLFSSILFLVMGGFLNQPVHAAGFSISNSGAGFESAYIEWSPVNHAERYNVYVKPSNAPDSQYEQIDSELIREYKSFWRADALGLAAGNYVMKIDALLANGSKVSTVSKTLSVKEHDRSGFAFAKDSPYGTGSGAYNEDGTLKGEAQVIYVTSETARTVRHDVIVNGSGDTETGVGIGEIMSLRKKGYDKTPLAIRFIGKITDEDMEGQLNSNGYLEVKGKSSYSESNITLEGIGEDTYAYGWGILVRYSGNVEIRNLGVALFPDDAISLDTANVNVWVHNNDLFYGTAGSDSDQAKGDGSTDLKKGTTYITLSYNHYWDSGKSSLSGLSESEEYFVTYHHNWFDHSDSRHPRVRVGSVHVYNNYFDGISKYGVGVTTGSSAFVESNYFRHAKNPMMSSLQGTDSLGSGTFSDEDGGMIKAHNNRITDAASLIYANSNAGTDPANKKSFDAYLAASRDETVPSTYKTLVGGTTYNNFDTKKDIGVNVTDIDELNNVEKFVTSGAGRLNSGDFTWEFNDAVDDHSYKLNTELMEKIKNYKTNLVSVGGNSIEVPTESEPDPEPNPTEPATGEKVHNFTADGKASEFFTIEGNLSNSKGTIHYKGLTLTDCLKIESATRIGFTTTETSTLTLVFNTEDGKGINIDGASYPITNGTVTVTLDPGTHLITKDDVANLFYVELNN
;
A
#
# COMPACT_ATOMS: atom_id res chain seq x y z
N MET A 1 -14.19 61.23 -6.22
CA MET A 1 -15.18 62.17 -6.78
C MET A 1 -15.89 61.44 -7.93
N LYS A 2 -17.20 61.14 -7.78
CA LYS A 2 -18.30 60.93 -8.78
C LYS A 2 -17.92 60.35 -10.17
N ARG A 3 -18.59 59.39 -10.82
CA ARG A 3 -19.99 58.86 -10.85
C ARG A 3 -19.98 57.74 -11.93
N THR A 4 -20.39 56.49 -11.69
CA THR A 4 -21.72 55.88 -11.90
C THR A 4 -22.57 56.44 -13.05
N VAL A 5 -22.92 55.58 -14.03
CA VAL A 5 -24.11 55.71 -14.87
C VAL A 5 -24.87 54.38 -14.85
N THR A 6 -26.13 54.47 -14.46
CA THR A 6 -27.18 53.44 -14.40
C THR A 6 -28.27 53.82 -15.42
N LYS A 7 -29.00 52.84 -15.98
CA LYS A 7 -30.47 52.81 -16.24
C LYS A 7 -30.82 51.73 -17.31
N VAL A 8 -31.94 51.00 -17.37
CA VAL A 8 -33.14 50.71 -16.51
C VAL A 8 -34.03 49.70 -17.28
N PHE A 9 -34.62 48.71 -16.58
CA PHE A 9 -35.94 48.01 -16.71
C PHE A 9 -36.50 47.46 -18.05
N SER A 10 -37.13 46.25 -18.03
CA SER A 10 -38.52 46.05 -17.57
C SER A 10 -38.96 44.56 -17.49
N HIS A 11 -39.87 44.26 -16.56
CA HIS A 11 -40.58 42.99 -16.34
C HIS A 11 -41.97 43.01 -17.01
N ILE A 12 -42.47 41.84 -17.44
CA ILE A 12 -43.92 41.55 -17.57
C ILE A 12 -44.18 40.13 -17.03
N VAL A 13 -45.10 40.05 -16.06
CA VAL A 13 -45.76 38.83 -15.56
C VAL A 13 -47.21 38.89 -16.04
N LEU A 14 -47.79 37.77 -16.49
CA LEU A 14 -49.24 37.58 -16.35
C LEU A 14 -49.62 36.10 -16.15
N PHE A 15 -50.47 35.90 -15.14
CA PHE A 15 -51.10 34.68 -14.66
C PHE A 15 -52.10 34.05 -15.65
N SER A 16 -52.25 32.73 -15.60
CA SER A 16 -53.58 32.10 -15.69
C SER A 16 -53.61 30.78 -14.92
N SER A 17 -54.40 30.75 -13.85
CA SER A 17 -54.82 29.57 -13.12
C SER A 17 -56.29 29.28 -13.43
N ILE A 18 -56.62 28.05 -13.85
CA ILE A 18 -57.96 27.47 -13.74
C ILE A 18 -57.82 26.08 -13.12
N LEU A 19 -58.57 25.90 -12.04
CA LEU A 19 -58.72 24.76 -11.17
C LEU A 19 -59.81 23.82 -11.72
N PHE A 20 -59.59 22.50 -11.69
CA PHE A 20 -60.68 21.53 -11.50
C PHE A 20 -60.19 20.40 -10.59
N LEU A 21 -60.95 20.22 -9.50
CA LEU A 21 -60.78 19.23 -8.45
C LEU A 21 -61.84 18.15 -8.66
N VAL A 22 -61.49 16.87 -8.82
CA VAL A 22 -62.29 15.70 -8.35
C VAL A 22 -61.39 14.47 -8.20
N MET A 23 -61.29 14.03 -6.93
CA MET A 23 -61.16 12.67 -6.36
C MET A 23 -60.39 11.55 -7.07
N GLY A 24 -59.54 10.91 -6.25
CA GLY A 24 -59.62 9.44 -6.07
C GLY A 24 -58.39 8.67 -6.50
N GLY A 25 -57.49 8.41 -5.55
CA GLY A 25 -56.41 7.45 -5.74
C GLY A 25 -55.29 7.67 -4.74
N PHE A 26 -55.46 7.16 -3.53
CA PHE A 26 -54.32 6.81 -2.68
C PHE A 26 -53.48 5.77 -3.44
N LEU A 27 -52.54 6.22 -4.26
CA LEU A 27 -51.41 5.40 -4.61
C LEU A 27 -50.45 5.52 -3.44
N ASN A 28 -50.34 4.43 -2.69
CA ASN A 28 -49.18 4.14 -1.85
C ASN A 28 -47.95 4.37 -2.73
N GLN A 29 -47.34 5.56 -2.65
CA GLN A 29 -45.93 5.65 -2.93
C GLN A 29 -45.26 4.83 -1.83
N PRO A 30 -44.46 3.80 -2.16
CA PRO A 30 -43.57 3.25 -1.17
C PRO A 30 -42.71 4.43 -0.72
N VAL A 31 -42.89 4.83 0.53
CA VAL A 31 -41.93 5.68 1.22
C VAL A 31 -40.67 4.83 1.28
N HIS A 32 -39.80 4.97 0.28
CA HIS A 32 -38.44 4.49 0.41
C HIS A 32 -37.87 5.21 1.63
N ALA A 33 -37.55 4.45 2.68
CA ALA A 33 -36.72 4.95 3.75
C ALA A 33 -35.49 5.60 3.10
N ALA A 34 -35.19 6.84 3.48
CA ALA A 34 -34.17 7.64 2.84
C ALA A 34 -32.82 6.91 2.88
N GLY A 35 -32.44 6.27 1.76
CA GLY A 35 -31.10 5.74 1.57
C GLY A 35 -30.09 6.88 1.64
N PHE A 36 -28.95 6.64 2.28
CA PHE A 36 -27.84 7.58 2.24
C PHE A 36 -27.15 7.53 0.86
N SER A 37 -26.45 8.59 0.49
CA SER A 37 -25.80 8.70 -0.82
C SER A 37 -24.29 8.57 -0.72
N ILE A 38 -23.69 8.00 -1.76
CA ILE A 38 -22.25 8.06 -2.01
C ILE A 38 -21.89 9.52 -2.35
N SER A 39 -21.01 10.12 -1.56
CA SER A 39 -20.58 11.52 -1.71
C SER A 39 -19.48 11.68 -2.76
N ASN A 40 -18.64 10.66 -2.93
CA ASN A 40 -17.58 10.62 -3.92
C ASN A 40 -17.27 9.17 -4.32
N SER A 41 -16.75 8.96 -5.52
CA SER A 41 -16.35 7.64 -6.00
C SER A 41 -15.46 7.76 -7.22
N GLY A 42 -14.47 6.88 -7.33
CA GLY A 42 -13.58 6.82 -8.49
C GLY A 42 -12.98 5.43 -8.68
N ALA A 43 -12.20 5.29 -9.73
CA ALA A 43 -11.36 4.13 -9.97
C ALA A 43 -10.00 4.60 -10.44
N GLY A 44 -8.97 3.91 -9.97
CA GLY A 44 -7.59 4.12 -10.35
C GLY A 44 -7.06 2.93 -11.13
N PHE A 45 -5.75 2.73 -11.00
CA PHE A 45 -5.10 1.52 -11.42
C PHE A 45 -5.39 0.41 -10.40
N GLU A 46 -5.98 -0.68 -10.89
CA GLU A 46 -6.23 -1.93 -10.17
C GLU A 46 -7.05 -1.79 -8.88
N SER A 47 -7.76 -0.67 -8.77
CA SER A 47 -8.48 -0.26 -7.57
C SER A 47 -9.70 0.61 -7.89
N ALA A 48 -10.68 0.55 -7.00
CA ALA A 48 -11.87 1.38 -7.02
C ALA A 48 -12.20 1.86 -5.62
N TYR A 49 -12.71 3.09 -5.48
CA TYR A 49 -13.06 3.64 -4.18
C TYR A 49 -14.42 4.32 -4.16
N ILE A 50 -15.01 4.37 -2.97
CA ILE A 50 -16.24 5.09 -2.67
C ILE A 50 -16.13 5.80 -1.32
N GLU A 51 -16.80 6.94 -1.20
CA GLU A 51 -16.89 7.73 0.03
C GLU A 51 -18.36 8.04 0.33
N TRP A 52 -18.71 8.11 1.61
CA TRP A 52 -20.07 8.43 2.05
C TRP A 52 -20.06 9.18 3.38
N SER A 53 -21.11 9.96 3.64
CA SER A 53 -21.30 10.57 4.96
C SER A 53 -21.75 9.53 5.99
N PRO A 54 -21.37 9.68 7.27
CA PRO A 54 -21.82 8.77 8.33
C PRO A 54 -23.36 8.66 8.36
N VAL A 55 -23.84 7.43 8.40
CA VAL A 55 -25.27 7.10 8.50
C VAL A 55 -25.68 7.13 9.97
N ASN A 56 -26.74 7.87 10.27
CA ASN A 56 -27.21 8.00 11.65
C ASN A 56 -27.62 6.63 12.22
N HIS A 57 -27.13 6.31 13.42
CA HIS A 57 -27.31 5.02 14.11
C HIS A 57 -26.77 3.78 13.38
N ALA A 58 -25.89 3.95 12.38
CA ALA A 58 -25.14 2.83 11.84
C ALA A 58 -24.09 2.37 12.86
N GLU A 59 -24.08 1.08 13.16
CA GLU A 59 -23.09 0.45 14.03
C GLU A 59 -21.91 -0.08 13.23
N ARG A 60 -22.18 -0.55 12.00
CA ARG A 60 -21.18 -1.10 11.09
C ARG A 60 -21.51 -0.87 9.62
N TYR A 61 -20.48 -0.97 8.79
CA TYR A 61 -20.57 -0.94 7.34
C TYR A 61 -19.92 -2.20 6.76
N ASN A 62 -20.62 -2.83 5.81
CA ASN A 62 -20.02 -3.82 4.92
C ASN A 62 -19.95 -3.21 3.52
N VAL A 63 -18.83 -3.41 2.83
CA VAL A 63 -18.65 -2.94 1.46
C VAL A 63 -18.37 -4.12 0.55
N TYR A 64 -18.98 -4.09 -0.62
CA TYR A 64 -18.88 -5.16 -1.60
C TYR A 64 -18.50 -4.59 -2.98
N VAL A 65 -17.85 -5.40 -3.80
CA VAL A 65 -17.50 -5.07 -5.18
C VAL A 65 -17.90 -6.22 -6.11
N LYS A 66 -18.27 -5.89 -7.34
CA LYS A 66 -18.45 -6.86 -8.42
C LYS A 66 -18.21 -6.22 -9.78
N PRO A 67 -17.89 -7.00 -10.83
CA PRO A 67 -18.01 -6.53 -12.20
C PRO A 67 -19.42 -5.97 -12.46
N SER A 68 -19.50 -4.82 -13.14
CA SER A 68 -20.75 -4.09 -13.35
C SER A 68 -21.82 -4.89 -14.09
N ASN A 69 -21.41 -5.85 -14.92
CA ASN A 69 -22.28 -6.76 -15.67
C ASN A 69 -22.59 -8.09 -14.94
N ALA A 70 -21.94 -8.36 -13.80
CA ALA A 70 -22.19 -9.56 -13.00
C ALA A 70 -23.54 -9.47 -12.25
N PRO A 71 -24.20 -10.61 -11.94
CA PRO A 71 -25.38 -10.61 -11.08
C PRO A 71 -25.02 -10.22 -9.64
N ASP A 72 -26.01 -9.74 -8.88
CA ASP A 72 -25.81 -9.31 -7.49
C ASP A 72 -25.37 -10.44 -6.54
N SER A 73 -25.57 -11.70 -6.92
CA SER A 73 -25.06 -12.87 -6.19
C SER A 73 -23.53 -12.99 -6.23
N GLN A 74 -22.84 -12.21 -7.09
CA GLN A 74 -21.38 -12.18 -7.21
C GLN A 74 -20.76 -10.93 -6.54
N TYR A 75 -21.50 -10.26 -5.65
CA TYR A 75 -20.89 -9.28 -4.78
C TYR A 75 -19.90 -9.97 -3.83
N GLU A 76 -18.63 -9.62 -3.94
CA GLU A 76 -17.59 -10.05 -3.02
C GLU A 76 -17.40 -8.95 -1.97
N GLN A 77 -17.38 -9.35 -0.70
CA GLN A 77 -17.11 -8.41 0.39
C GLN A 77 -15.62 -8.08 0.38
N ILE A 78 -15.29 -6.80 0.55
CA ILE A 78 -13.90 -6.38 0.76
C ILE A 78 -13.54 -6.53 2.25
N ASP A 79 -12.25 -6.68 2.53
CA ASP A 79 -11.72 -6.76 3.89
C ASP A 79 -12.12 -5.52 4.70
N SER A 80 -12.41 -5.72 5.98
CA SER A 80 -12.86 -4.66 6.90
C SER A 80 -11.87 -3.50 6.97
N GLU A 81 -10.57 -3.80 6.95
CA GLU A 81 -9.47 -2.85 7.03
C GLU A 81 -9.44 -1.89 5.83
N LEU A 82 -10.05 -2.27 4.71
CA LEU A 82 -10.17 -1.39 3.55
C LEU A 82 -11.29 -0.37 3.70
N ILE A 83 -12.11 -0.47 4.76
CA ILE A 83 -13.12 0.51 5.17
C ILE A 83 -12.52 1.39 6.27
N ARG A 84 -12.56 2.70 6.09
CA ARG A 84 -11.90 3.68 6.96
C ARG A 84 -12.83 4.83 7.31
N GLU A 85 -12.79 5.25 8.57
CA GLU A 85 -13.47 6.44 9.04
C GLU A 85 -12.54 7.65 8.99
N TYR A 86 -13.02 8.75 8.41
CA TYR A 86 -12.41 10.06 8.45
C TYR A 86 -13.35 11.04 9.17
N LYS A 87 -12.83 12.19 9.59
CA LYS A 87 -13.56 13.18 10.41
C LYS A 87 -14.96 13.56 9.90
N SER A 88 -15.21 13.52 8.60
CA SER A 88 -16.49 13.93 8.00
C SER A 88 -17.10 12.91 7.03
N PHE A 89 -16.43 11.79 6.77
CA PHE A 89 -16.86 10.79 5.80
C PHE A 89 -16.24 9.43 6.11
N TRP A 90 -16.80 8.39 5.54
CA TRP A 90 -16.22 7.06 5.47
C TRP A 90 -15.73 6.82 4.05
N ARG A 91 -14.70 5.99 3.91
CA ARG A 91 -14.12 5.60 2.63
C ARG A 91 -13.89 4.09 2.58
N ALA A 92 -14.04 3.51 1.40
CA ALA A 92 -13.64 2.14 1.12
C ALA A 92 -12.92 2.03 -0.21
N ASP A 93 -11.84 1.24 -0.26
CA ASP A 93 -11.06 1.01 -1.48
C ASP A 93 -11.02 -0.51 -1.77
N ALA A 94 -11.64 -0.95 -2.86
CA ALA A 94 -11.47 -2.30 -3.39
C ALA A 94 -10.16 -2.37 -4.19
N LEU A 95 -9.33 -3.36 -3.91
CA LEU A 95 -7.98 -3.52 -4.47
C LEU A 95 -7.84 -4.86 -5.19
N GLY A 96 -6.82 -4.97 -6.03
CA GLY A 96 -6.54 -6.22 -6.74
C GLY A 96 -7.56 -6.50 -7.84
N LEU A 97 -8.10 -5.46 -8.47
CA LEU A 97 -9.11 -5.57 -9.51
C LEU A 97 -8.45 -5.59 -10.88
N ALA A 98 -8.82 -6.54 -11.72
CA ALA A 98 -8.45 -6.50 -13.13
C ALA A 98 -9.03 -5.26 -13.83
N ALA A 99 -8.40 -4.82 -14.93
CA ALA A 99 -8.94 -3.74 -15.75
C ALA A 99 -10.37 -4.07 -16.23
N GLY A 100 -11.31 -3.15 -16.01
CA GLY A 100 -12.72 -3.42 -16.26
C GLY A 100 -13.67 -2.43 -15.63
N ASN A 101 -14.96 -2.72 -15.74
CA ASN A 101 -16.02 -1.87 -15.18
C ASN A 101 -16.66 -2.56 -13.99
N TYR A 102 -16.70 -1.88 -12.85
CA TYR A 102 -17.16 -2.40 -11.55
C TYR A 102 -18.27 -1.54 -10.97
N VAL A 103 -19.00 -2.10 -10.00
CA VAL A 103 -19.85 -1.35 -9.08
C VAL A 103 -19.53 -1.77 -7.66
N MET A 104 -19.57 -0.82 -6.73
CA MET A 104 -19.42 -1.07 -5.31
C MET A 104 -20.74 -0.83 -4.58
N LYS A 105 -21.01 -1.61 -3.54
CA LYS A 105 -22.22 -1.51 -2.71
C LYS A 105 -21.81 -1.31 -1.26
N ILE A 106 -22.52 -0.43 -0.55
CA ILE A 106 -22.39 -0.24 0.89
C ILE A 106 -23.67 -0.75 1.54
N ASP A 107 -23.55 -1.61 2.54
CA ASP A 107 -24.61 -1.96 3.47
C ASP A 107 -24.27 -1.32 4.83
N ALA A 108 -25.04 -0.30 5.23
CA ALA A 108 -24.98 0.29 6.57
C ALA A 108 -25.96 -0.47 7.48
N LEU A 109 -25.45 -1.10 8.54
CA LEU A 109 -26.25 -1.86 9.47
C LEU A 109 -26.56 -1.03 10.72
N LEU A 110 -27.84 -0.95 11.05
CA LEU A 110 -28.37 -0.11 12.13
C LEU A 110 -28.54 -0.93 13.42
N ALA A 111 -28.54 -0.24 14.57
CA ALA A 111 -28.68 -0.85 15.89
C ALA A 111 -29.94 -1.71 16.11
N ASN A 112 -30.98 -1.50 15.30
CA ASN A 112 -32.21 -2.29 15.35
C ASN A 112 -32.16 -3.57 14.48
N GLY A 113 -31.00 -3.92 13.93
CA GLY A 113 -30.78 -5.07 13.05
C GLY A 113 -31.20 -4.85 11.59
N SER A 114 -31.80 -3.70 11.25
CA SER A 114 -32.11 -3.36 9.86
C SER A 114 -30.88 -2.85 9.12
N LYS A 115 -30.94 -2.89 7.78
CA LYS A 115 -29.87 -2.34 6.92
C LYS A 115 -30.41 -1.35 5.91
N VAL A 116 -29.58 -0.38 5.58
CA VAL A 116 -29.79 0.57 4.49
C VAL A 116 -28.62 0.42 3.52
N SER A 117 -28.91 0.31 2.23
CA SER A 117 -27.90 0.06 1.22
C SER A 117 -27.87 1.14 0.14
N THR A 118 -26.69 1.33 -0.46
CA THR A 118 -26.53 2.15 -1.68
C THR A 118 -25.48 1.51 -2.60
N VAL A 119 -25.57 1.78 -3.90
CA VAL A 119 -24.68 1.24 -4.94
C VAL A 119 -24.08 2.40 -5.74
N SER A 120 -22.80 2.30 -6.06
CA SER A 120 -22.09 3.28 -6.87
C SER A 120 -22.60 3.31 -8.31
N LYS A 121 -22.30 4.41 -9.01
CA LYS A 121 -22.22 4.38 -10.48
C LYS A 121 -21.13 3.40 -10.93
N THR A 122 -21.11 3.06 -12.21
CA THR A 122 -20.01 2.27 -12.79
C THR A 122 -18.67 2.97 -12.60
N LEU A 123 -17.68 2.20 -12.14
CA LEU A 123 -16.30 2.60 -11.87
C LEU A 123 -15.40 1.88 -12.88
N SER A 124 -14.58 2.62 -13.63
CA SER A 124 -13.72 2.07 -14.68
C SER A 124 -12.28 1.92 -14.20
N VAL A 125 -11.92 0.70 -13.83
CA VAL A 125 -10.58 0.30 -13.35
C VAL A 125 -9.64 0.12 -14.54
N LYS A 126 -8.40 0.58 -14.40
CA LYS A 126 -7.33 0.43 -15.39
C LYS A 126 -6.22 -0.49 -14.87
N GLU A 127 -5.39 -1.02 -15.76
CA GLU A 127 -4.18 -1.77 -15.38
C GLU A 127 -3.02 -0.82 -15.10
N HIS A 128 -2.12 -1.19 -14.19
CA HIS A 128 -0.83 -0.51 -14.10
C HIS A 128 0.03 -0.80 -15.34
N ASP A 129 0.86 0.17 -15.72
CA ASP A 129 1.84 0.07 -16.79
C ASP A 129 3.06 -0.77 -16.35
N ARG A 130 3.07 -2.03 -16.77
CA ARG A 130 4.11 -3.03 -16.48
C ARG A 130 5.19 -3.08 -17.57
N SER A 131 5.78 -1.93 -17.87
CA SER A 131 6.89 -1.82 -18.83
C SER A 131 8.24 -1.60 -18.13
N GLY A 132 9.32 -1.85 -18.86
CA GLY A 132 10.69 -1.72 -18.39
C GLY A 132 11.34 -3.02 -17.95
N PHE A 133 12.59 -2.92 -17.51
CA PHE A 133 13.45 -4.08 -17.26
C PHE A 133 12.93 -5.03 -16.18
N ALA A 134 12.11 -4.59 -15.21
CA ALA A 134 11.51 -5.52 -14.24
C ALA A 134 10.58 -6.56 -14.89
N PHE A 135 10.08 -6.29 -16.11
CA PHE A 135 9.13 -7.09 -16.88
C PHE A 135 9.72 -7.59 -18.21
N ALA A 136 10.99 -7.29 -18.48
CA ALA A 136 11.67 -7.77 -19.69
C ALA A 136 11.71 -9.31 -19.70
N LYS A 137 11.65 -9.89 -20.90
CA LYS A 137 11.69 -11.34 -21.13
C LYS A 137 12.91 -12.02 -20.52
N ASP A 138 14.05 -11.33 -20.53
CA ASP A 138 15.31 -11.85 -20.00
C ASP A 138 15.52 -11.53 -18.51
N SER A 139 14.50 -11.00 -17.83
CA SER A 139 14.56 -10.75 -16.40
C SER A 139 14.39 -12.05 -15.62
N PRO A 140 15.17 -12.30 -14.54
CA PRO A 140 15.20 -13.61 -13.88
C PRO A 140 13.87 -14.19 -13.40
N TYR A 141 12.95 -13.35 -12.93
CA TYR A 141 11.60 -13.77 -12.51
C TYR A 141 10.52 -13.50 -13.56
N GLY A 142 10.84 -12.79 -14.64
CA GLY A 142 9.87 -12.39 -15.67
C GLY A 142 8.85 -11.33 -15.23
N THR A 143 8.82 -10.97 -13.94
CA THR A 143 7.89 -9.98 -13.37
C THR A 143 8.48 -9.34 -12.12
N GLY A 144 8.13 -8.08 -11.88
CA GLY A 144 8.33 -7.36 -10.62
C GLY A 144 7.05 -7.16 -9.80
N SER A 145 5.93 -7.81 -10.14
CA SER A 145 4.61 -7.58 -9.53
C SER A 145 4.40 -8.24 -8.15
N GLY A 146 5.45 -8.75 -7.50
CA GLY A 146 5.39 -9.21 -6.11
C GLY A 146 4.28 -10.25 -5.87
N ALA A 147 3.26 -9.84 -5.10
CA ALA A 147 2.09 -10.65 -4.73
C ALA A 147 0.96 -10.71 -5.77
N TYR A 148 1.03 -9.88 -6.80
CA TYR A 148 -0.01 -9.71 -7.81
C TYR A 148 0.33 -10.43 -9.12
N ASN A 149 -0.71 -10.76 -9.87
CA ASN A 149 -0.64 -11.17 -11.27
C ASN A 149 -0.44 -9.95 -12.17
N GLU A 150 -0.07 -10.18 -13.42
CA GLU A 150 0.13 -9.11 -14.42
C GLU A 150 -1.17 -8.39 -14.83
N ASP A 151 -2.34 -8.97 -14.51
CA ASP A 151 -3.64 -8.32 -14.72
C ASP A 151 -4.08 -7.46 -13.53
N GLY A 152 -3.28 -7.43 -12.46
CA GLY A 152 -3.56 -6.68 -11.24
C GLY A 152 -4.33 -7.43 -10.16
N THR A 153 -4.75 -8.66 -10.40
CA THR A 153 -5.39 -9.49 -9.36
C THR A 153 -4.36 -10.10 -8.42
N LEU A 154 -4.75 -10.43 -7.18
CA LEU A 154 -3.87 -11.20 -6.28
C LEU A 154 -3.61 -12.60 -6.86
N LYS A 155 -2.40 -13.13 -6.68
CA LYS A 155 -2.11 -14.55 -6.96
C LYS A 155 -3.01 -15.44 -6.11
N GLY A 156 -3.38 -16.62 -6.63
CA GLY A 156 -4.38 -17.49 -5.98
C GLY A 156 -4.00 -17.93 -4.56
N GLU A 157 -2.71 -18.07 -4.29
CA GLU A 157 -2.11 -18.40 -3.00
C GLU A 157 -1.57 -17.17 -2.25
N ALA A 158 -1.83 -15.96 -2.74
CA ALA A 158 -1.36 -14.75 -2.08
C ALA A 158 -2.00 -14.58 -0.70
N GLN A 159 -1.18 -14.19 0.26
CA GLN A 159 -1.61 -13.79 1.58
C GLN A 159 -1.61 -12.27 1.69
N VAL A 160 -2.50 -11.73 2.52
CA VAL A 160 -2.63 -10.29 2.77
C VAL A 160 -2.48 -10.04 4.26
N ILE A 161 -1.69 -9.03 4.64
CA ILE A 161 -1.63 -8.52 6.02
C ILE A 161 -1.81 -7.00 6.02
N TYR A 162 -2.44 -6.50 7.08
CA TYR A 162 -2.72 -5.08 7.27
C TYR A 162 -1.86 -4.49 8.39
N VAL A 163 -1.20 -3.38 8.09
CA VAL A 163 -0.30 -2.67 9.01
C VAL A 163 -0.79 -1.23 9.18
N THR A 164 -1.08 -0.86 10.42
CA THR A 164 -1.49 0.48 10.84
C THR A 164 -0.53 0.99 11.92
N SER A 165 -0.70 2.24 12.37
CA SER A 165 0.01 2.77 13.55
C SER A 165 -0.25 1.93 14.80
N GLU A 166 -1.43 1.31 14.92
CA GLU A 166 -1.82 0.50 16.09
C GLU A 166 -1.34 -0.95 15.98
N THR A 167 -1.22 -1.48 14.77
CA THR A 167 -0.98 -2.92 14.52
C THR A 167 0.46 -3.25 14.12
N ALA A 168 1.31 -2.27 13.81
CA ALA A 168 2.68 -2.49 13.36
C ALA A 168 3.50 -3.46 14.22
N ARG A 169 3.30 -3.40 15.55
CA ARG A 169 4.02 -4.24 16.52
C ARG A 169 3.30 -5.53 16.90
N THR A 170 2.06 -5.71 16.46
CA THR A 170 1.15 -6.77 16.95
C THR A 170 0.55 -7.63 15.85
N VAL A 171 0.61 -7.19 14.58
CA VAL A 171 0.17 -7.97 13.42
C VAL A 171 0.81 -9.36 13.46
N ARG A 172 0.01 -10.40 13.21
CA ARG A 172 0.44 -11.79 13.31
C ARG A 172 0.38 -12.44 11.95
N HIS A 173 1.40 -13.22 11.61
CA HIS A 173 1.42 -13.98 10.37
C HIS A 173 2.27 -15.23 10.52
N ASP A 174 1.76 -16.36 10.07
CA ASP A 174 2.49 -17.62 10.05
C ASP A 174 3.44 -17.65 8.85
N VAL A 175 4.70 -17.93 9.11
CA VAL A 175 5.75 -17.98 8.09
C VAL A 175 6.35 -19.37 8.03
N ILE A 176 6.52 -19.92 6.84
CA ILE A 176 7.24 -21.18 6.63
C ILE A 176 8.74 -20.96 6.93
N VAL A 177 9.29 -21.70 7.91
CA VAL A 177 10.66 -21.46 8.42
C VAL A 177 11.66 -22.55 8.09
N ASN A 178 11.24 -23.64 7.44
CA ASN A 178 12.13 -24.70 6.98
C ASN A 178 11.59 -25.47 5.76
N GLY A 179 12.41 -26.36 5.20
CA GLY A 179 12.07 -27.14 4.01
C GLY A 179 11.04 -28.26 4.23
N SER A 180 10.66 -28.55 5.48
CA SER A 180 9.58 -29.49 5.81
C SER A 180 8.20 -28.84 5.75
N GLY A 181 8.15 -27.51 5.67
CA GLY A 181 6.90 -26.74 5.68
C GLY A 181 6.44 -26.31 7.07
N ASP A 182 7.26 -26.47 8.12
CA ASP A 182 6.86 -26.02 9.46
C ASP A 182 6.71 -24.49 9.48
N THR A 183 5.69 -24.01 10.18
CA THR A 183 5.40 -22.59 10.33
C THR A 183 5.79 -22.06 11.70
N GLU A 184 6.14 -20.78 11.75
CA GLU A 184 6.35 -19.99 12.97
C GLU A 184 5.52 -18.70 12.86
N THR A 185 4.75 -18.38 13.90
CA THR A 185 3.96 -17.13 13.93
C THR A 185 4.86 -15.95 14.27
N GLY A 186 5.11 -15.07 13.30
CA GLY A 186 5.70 -13.76 13.56
C GLY A 186 4.70 -12.83 14.24
N VAL A 187 5.17 -11.99 15.17
CA VAL A 187 4.37 -10.97 15.85
C VAL A 187 5.04 -9.61 15.68
N GLY A 188 4.36 -8.70 14.99
CA GLY A 188 4.92 -7.45 14.48
C GLY A 188 5.55 -7.61 13.09
N ILE A 189 5.45 -6.56 12.29
CA ILE A 189 5.88 -6.59 10.88
C ILE A 189 7.38 -6.88 10.73
N GLY A 190 8.22 -6.41 11.65
CA GLY A 190 9.66 -6.66 11.64
C GLY A 190 10.00 -8.13 11.84
N GLU A 191 9.31 -8.80 12.78
CA GLU A 191 9.53 -10.24 13.03
C GLU A 191 9.04 -11.09 11.86
N ILE A 192 7.90 -10.75 11.25
CA ILE A 192 7.40 -11.44 10.05
C ILE A 192 8.45 -11.35 8.93
N MET A 193 9.04 -10.17 8.69
CA MET A 193 10.12 -10.01 7.69
C MET A 193 11.40 -10.78 8.07
N SER A 194 11.74 -10.81 9.37
CA SER A 194 12.87 -11.57 9.90
C SER A 194 12.72 -13.08 9.67
N LEU A 195 11.52 -13.63 9.85
CA LEU A 195 11.22 -15.03 9.58
C LEU A 195 11.28 -15.33 8.08
N ARG A 196 10.68 -14.47 7.23
CA ARG A 196 10.70 -14.66 5.77
C ARG A 196 12.11 -14.63 5.19
N LYS A 197 13.02 -13.87 5.79
CA LYS A 197 14.45 -13.85 5.44
C LYS A 197 15.13 -15.21 5.51
N LYS A 198 14.59 -16.19 6.25
CA LYS A 198 15.09 -17.59 6.23
C LYS A 198 14.98 -18.23 4.83
N GLY A 199 14.13 -17.69 3.95
CA GLY A 199 14.03 -18.02 2.52
C GLY A 199 13.31 -19.32 2.21
N TYR A 200 12.52 -19.84 3.16
CA TYR A 200 11.69 -21.03 2.95
C TYR A 200 10.27 -20.68 2.54
N ASP A 201 9.72 -19.60 3.09
CA ASP A 201 8.43 -19.07 2.67
C ASP A 201 8.54 -18.21 1.40
N LYS A 202 7.97 -18.72 0.32
CA LYS A 202 7.89 -18.06 -0.99
C LYS A 202 6.46 -17.69 -1.36
N THR A 203 5.51 -17.92 -0.45
CA THR A 203 4.11 -17.58 -0.66
C THR A 203 4.01 -16.09 -0.97
N PRO A 204 3.29 -15.68 -2.03
CA PRO A 204 3.15 -14.27 -2.35
C PRO A 204 2.47 -13.54 -1.18
N LEU A 205 3.02 -12.38 -0.77
CA LEU A 205 2.51 -11.63 0.39
C LEU A 205 2.34 -10.17 0.05
N ALA A 206 1.10 -9.69 0.11
CA ALA A 206 0.77 -8.28 0.05
C ALA A 206 0.71 -7.70 1.47
N ILE A 207 1.53 -6.69 1.73
CA ILE A 207 1.60 -5.97 3.00
C ILE A 207 0.97 -4.60 2.76
N ARG A 208 -0.24 -4.44 3.28
CA ARG A 208 -1.08 -3.25 3.10
C ARG A 208 -0.89 -2.30 4.27
N PHE A 209 -0.22 -1.18 4.02
CA PHE A 209 -0.05 -0.11 4.99
C PHE A 209 -1.23 0.85 4.93
N ILE A 210 -1.75 1.26 6.09
CA ILE A 210 -2.91 2.14 6.17
C ILE A 210 -2.61 3.31 7.12
N GLY A 211 -2.79 4.52 6.58
CA GLY A 211 -2.66 5.77 7.32
C GLY A 211 -1.21 6.18 7.57
N LYS A 212 -1.03 7.17 8.45
CA LYS A 212 0.30 7.68 8.81
C LYS A 212 0.94 6.78 9.87
N ILE A 213 1.97 6.03 9.50
CA ILE A 213 2.72 5.14 10.39
C ILE A 213 4.06 5.79 10.68
N THR A 214 4.29 6.11 11.95
CA THR A 214 5.51 6.79 12.41
C THR A 214 6.63 5.80 12.73
N ASP A 215 7.86 6.29 12.84
CA ASP A 215 9.00 5.54 13.36
C ASP A 215 8.77 5.10 14.81
N GLU A 216 8.07 5.91 15.60
CA GLU A 216 7.58 5.52 16.93
C GLU A 216 6.64 4.32 16.82
N ASP A 217 5.61 4.34 15.97
CA ASP A 217 4.71 3.17 15.79
C ASP A 217 5.48 1.90 15.41
N MET A 218 6.56 2.06 14.64
CA MET A 218 7.45 1.01 14.15
C MET A 218 8.59 0.61 15.12
N GLU A 219 8.56 1.04 16.39
CA GLU A 219 9.59 0.68 17.37
C GLU A 219 9.78 -0.85 17.47
N GLY A 220 11.05 -1.28 17.36
CA GLY A 220 11.42 -2.70 17.34
C GLY A 220 11.09 -3.44 16.03
N GLN A 221 10.44 -2.78 15.07
CA GLN A 221 10.12 -3.33 13.75
C GLN A 221 11.12 -2.94 12.67
N LEU A 222 11.85 -1.83 12.89
CA LEU A 222 12.89 -1.32 12.00
C LEU A 222 14.25 -1.90 12.37
N ASN A 223 15.15 -1.98 11.40
CA ASN A 223 16.56 -2.23 11.67
C ASN A 223 17.21 -1.03 12.39
N SER A 224 18.47 -1.17 12.79
CA SER A 224 19.21 -0.14 13.55
C SER A 224 19.38 1.19 12.82
N ASN A 225 19.10 1.25 11.52
CA ASN A 225 19.24 2.44 10.69
C ASN A 225 17.87 3.07 10.35
N GLY A 226 16.77 2.59 10.93
CA GLY A 226 15.43 3.14 10.73
C GLY A 226 14.72 2.63 9.47
N TYR A 227 15.02 1.41 9.01
CA TYR A 227 14.36 0.82 7.84
C TYR A 227 13.57 -0.44 8.16
N LEU A 228 12.42 -0.59 7.51
CA LEU A 228 11.80 -1.90 7.33
C LEU A 228 12.61 -2.67 6.28
N GLU A 229 13.20 -3.81 6.66
CA GLU A 229 14.10 -4.58 5.79
C GLU A 229 13.34 -5.73 5.10
N VAL A 230 13.18 -5.66 3.77
CA VAL A 230 12.81 -6.81 2.93
C VAL A 230 14.09 -7.51 2.53
N LYS A 231 14.35 -8.70 3.07
CA LYS A 231 15.64 -9.37 2.90
C LYS A 231 15.52 -10.82 2.48
N GLY A 232 16.12 -11.15 1.34
CA GLY A 232 16.34 -12.52 0.92
C GLY A 232 17.46 -13.22 1.71
N LYS A 233 17.44 -14.56 1.68
CA LYS A 233 18.46 -15.42 2.31
C LYS A 233 19.85 -15.24 1.68
N SER A 234 19.88 -15.06 0.36
CA SER A 234 21.08 -14.90 -0.48
C SER A 234 20.74 -14.08 -1.72
N SER A 235 21.73 -13.56 -2.44
CA SER A 235 21.53 -12.75 -3.65
C SER A 235 20.39 -13.23 -4.54
N TYR A 236 19.50 -12.31 -4.90
CA TYR A 236 18.39 -12.56 -5.81
C TYR A 236 17.36 -13.60 -5.34
N SER A 237 17.19 -13.82 -4.03
CA SER A 237 16.21 -14.77 -3.49
C SER A 237 14.77 -14.36 -3.82
N GLU A 238 14.02 -15.28 -4.41
CA GLU A 238 12.58 -15.12 -4.65
C GLU A 238 11.85 -14.77 -3.35
N SER A 239 11.28 -13.57 -3.31
CA SER A 239 10.59 -13.02 -2.13
C SER A 239 9.08 -12.97 -2.36
N ASN A 240 8.61 -12.57 -3.55
CA ASN A 240 7.20 -12.45 -3.91
C ASN A 240 6.42 -11.53 -2.94
N ILE A 241 7.00 -10.36 -2.63
CA ILE A 241 6.44 -9.42 -1.64
C ILE A 241 5.98 -8.14 -2.35
N THR A 242 4.77 -7.69 -2.02
CA THR A 242 4.30 -6.34 -2.34
C THR A 242 4.18 -5.52 -1.06
N LEU A 243 4.78 -4.33 -1.03
CA LEU A 243 4.55 -3.31 -0.02
C LEU A 243 3.65 -2.24 -0.64
N GLU A 244 2.41 -2.12 -0.18
CA GLU A 244 1.45 -1.19 -0.79
C GLU A 244 0.77 -0.30 0.25
N GLY A 245 0.71 1.00 -0.01
CA GLY A 245 -0.12 1.90 0.78
C GLY A 245 -1.56 1.91 0.31
N ILE A 246 -2.51 2.12 1.22
CA ILE A 246 -3.94 2.18 0.88
C ILE A 246 -4.48 3.61 0.95
N GLY A 247 -5.32 3.97 -0.02
CA GLY A 247 -5.91 5.30 -0.09
C GLY A 247 -4.88 6.37 -0.47
N GLU A 248 -5.14 7.59 -0.03
CA GLU A 248 -4.41 8.81 -0.43
C GLU A 248 -3.48 9.30 0.68
N ASP A 249 -3.62 8.75 1.89
CA ASP A 249 -3.06 9.29 3.13
C ASP A 249 -2.17 8.27 3.88
N THR A 250 -1.69 7.23 3.19
CA THR A 250 -0.72 6.30 3.76
C THR A 250 0.70 6.86 3.71
N TYR A 251 1.38 6.82 4.86
CA TYR A 251 2.75 7.30 5.00
C TYR A 251 3.65 6.34 5.78
N ALA A 252 4.86 6.12 5.26
CA ALA A 252 6.04 5.77 6.04
C ALA A 252 6.70 7.08 6.51
N TYR A 253 6.56 7.39 7.80
CA TYR A 253 6.90 8.71 8.34
C TYR A 253 7.99 8.61 9.41
N GLY A 254 9.19 9.10 9.13
CA GLY A 254 10.36 8.95 10.02
C GLY A 254 11.21 7.70 9.74
N TRP A 255 10.78 6.85 8.81
CA TRP A 255 11.43 5.59 8.48
C TRP A 255 11.39 5.32 6.97
N GLY A 256 12.25 4.43 6.48
CA GLY A 256 12.39 4.10 5.06
C GLY A 256 12.28 2.60 4.77
N ILE A 257 12.41 2.23 3.49
CA ILE A 257 12.39 0.83 3.05
C ILE A 257 13.78 0.42 2.59
N LEU A 258 14.26 -0.73 3.06
CA LEU A 258 15.52 -1.33 2.62
C LEU A 258 15.26 -2.70 2.02
N VAL A 259 15.63 -2.89 0.76
CA VAL A 259 15.54 -4.18 0.08
C VAL A 259 16.93 -4.76 -0.12
N ARG A 260 17.16 -6.01 0.33
CA ARG A 260 18.43 -6.71 0.18
C ARG A 260 18.23 -8.13 -0.33
N TYR A 261 19.05 -8.55 -1.28
CA TYR A 261 19.14 -9.93 -1.74
C TYR A 261 17.79 -10.50 -2.25
N SER A 262 16.86 -9.65 -2.66
CA SER A 262 15.48 -10.05 -2.93
C SER A 262 15.12 -10.00 -4.41
N GLY A 263 14.22 -10.89 -4.79
CA GLY A 263 13.71 -11.11 -6.13
C GLY A 263 12.19 -10.99 -6.17
N ASN A 264 11.64 -10.39 -7.22
CA ASN A 264 10.20 -10.17 -7.41
C ASN A 264 9.56 -9.42 -6.23
N VAL A 265 9.80 -8.10 -6.18
CA VAL A 265 9.31 -7.20 -5.13
C VAL A 265 8.63 -5.99 -5.76
N GLU A 266 7.46 -5.62 -5.24
CA GLU A 266 6.71 -4.43 -5.65
C GLU A 266 6.59 -3.45 -4.47
N ILE A 267 6.79 -2.15 -4.69
CA ILE A 267 6.64 -1.10 -3.68
C ILE A 267 5.81 0.03 -4.28
N ARG A 268 4.60 0.25 -3.74
CA ARG A 268 3.65 1.19 -4.36
C ARG A 268 2.76 1.99 -3.43
N ASN A 269 2.28 3.12 -3.93
CA ASN A 269 1.26 3.95 -3.29
C ASN A 269 1.62 4.41 -1.87
N LEU A 270 2.90 4.69 -1.60
CA LEU A 270 3.38 5.17 -0.30
C LEU A 270 3.83 6.63 -0.35
N GLY A 271 3.53 7.38 0.70
CA GLY A 271 4.19 8.64 1.00
C GLY A 271 5.37 8.36 1.92
N VAL A 272 6.59 8.61 1.48
CA VAL A 272 7.79 8.36 2.30
C VAL A 272 8.39 9.71 2.70
N ALA A 273 8.31 10.04 3.98
CA ALA A 273 8.66 11.36 4.50
C ALA A 273 9.51 11.27 5.76
N LEU A 274 10.45 12.20 5.90
CA LEU A 274 11.39 12.27 7.01
C LEU A 274 12.15 10.96 7.22
N PHE A 275 12.41 10.25 6.13
CA PHE A 275 13.16 8.99 6.17
C PHE A 275 14.61 9.22 6.62
N PRO A 276 15.35 8.15 6.96
CA PRO A 276 16.75 8.23 7.40
C PRO A 276 17.69 8.72 6.28
N ASP A 277 18.53 7.84 5.73
CA ASP A 277 19.51 8.15 4.68
C ASP A 277 18.81 8.20 3.32
N ASP A 278 18.20 7.07 2.93
CA ASP A 278 17.43 6.87 1.70
C ASP A 278 15.93 6.71 2.01
N ALA A 279 15.03 7.13 1.11
CA ALA A 279 13.59 6.81 1.26
C ALA A 279 13.34 5.33 0.98
N ILE A 280 13.82 4.87 -0.17
CA ILE A 280 13.76 3.49 -0.64
C ILE A 280 15.16 3.10 -1.12
N SER A 281 15.81 2.20 -0.40
CA SER A 281 17.17 1.73 -0.70
C SER A 281 17.17 0.29 -1.21
N LEU A 282 17.63 0.09 -2.45
CA LEU A 282 17.84 -1.24 -3.04
C LEU A 282 19.33 -1.61 -2.95
N ASP A 283 19.78 -1.93 -1.74
CA ASP A 283 21.17 -2.32 -1.39
C ASP A 283 21.14 -3.71 -0.76
N THR A 284 21.33 -4.83 -1.43
CA THR A 284 22.26 -5.13 -2.53
C THR A 284 21.77 -6.41 -3.22
N ALA A 285 22.17 -6.65 -4.47
CA ALA A 285 21.86 -7.88 -5.20
C ALA A 285 20.37 -8.21 -5.21
N ASN A 286 19.57 -7.19 -5.50
CA ASN A 286 18.14 -7.33 -5.77
C ASN A 286 17.89 -7.54 -7.26
N VAL A 287 16.78 -8.19 -7.60
CA VAL A 287 16.40 -8.38 -9.01
C VAL A 287 14.89 -8.36 -9.19
N ASN A 288 14.41 -7.88 -10.33
CA ASN A 288 12.97 -7.79 -10.60
C ASN A 288 12.24 -7.01 -9.49
N VAL A 289 12.62 -5.74 -9.29
CA VAL A 289 11.93 -4.85 -8.33
C VAL A 289 11.21 -3.75 -9.10
N TRP A 290 9.95 -3.53 -8.74
CA TRP A 290 9.13 -2.46 -9.27
C TRP A 290 8.76 -1.47 -8.16
N VAL A 291 9.16 -0.22 -8.31
CA VAL A 291 8.81 0.84 -7.36
C VAL A 291 8.01 1.90 -8.10
N HIS A 292 6.74 2.06 -7.75
CA HIS A 292 5.87 2.94 -8.51
C HIS A 292 4.76 3.64 -7.73
N ASN A 293 4.28 4.77 -8.26
CA ASN A 293 3.19 5.53 -7.66
C ASN A 293 3.47 5.95 -6.20
N ASN A 294 4.72 6.29 -5.87
CA ASN A 294 5.08 6.77 -4.53
C ASN A 294 5.34 8.28 -4.53
N ASP A 295 4.99 8.94 -3.43
CA ASP A 295 5.40 10.32 -3.13
C ASP A 295 6.64 10.28 -2.23
N LEU A 296 7.76 10.79 -2.72
CA LEU A 296 9.03 10.82 -2.00
C LEU A 296 9.34 12.26 -1.60
N PHE A 297 9.20 12.54 -0.31
CA PHE A 297 9.40 13.86 0.29
C PHE A 297 10.85 14.05 0.77
N TYR A 298 11.11 15.03 1.63
CA TYR A 298 12.43 15.19 2.25
C TYR A 298 12.75 14.07 3.24
N GLY A 299 14.04 13.70 3.29
CA GLY A 299 14.64 12.91 4.36
C GLY A 299 15.08 13.77 5.54
N THR A 300 15.58 13.11 6.57
CA THR A 300 16.30 13.77 7.67
C THR A 300 17.63 14.35 7.20
N ALA A 301 18.06 15.46 7.79
CA ALA A 301 19.32 16.07 7.39
C ALA A 301 20.50 15.14 7.73
N GLY A 302 21.30 14.79 6.73
CA GLY A 302 22.53 14.01 6.91
C GLY A 302 23.70 14.85 7.45
N SER A 303 24.88 14.23 7.54
CA SER A 303 26.08 14.90 8.05
C SER A 303 26.77 15.80 7.02
N ASP A 304 26.59 15.50 5.73
CA ASP A 304 27.24 16.23 4.65
C ASP A 304 26.42 17.48 4.27
N SER A 305 27.11 18.53 3.79
CA SER A 305 26.47 19.81 3.49
C SER A 305 25.43 19.77 2.38
N ASP A 306 25.49 18.75 1.52
CA ASP A 306 24.53 18.50 0.43
C ASP A 306 23.37 17.58 0.86
N GLN A 307 23.32 17.15 2.13
CA GLN A 307 22.29 16.26 2.67
C GLN A 307 21.20 16.99 3.48
N ALA A 308 21.03 18.30 3.27
CA ALA A 308 20.01 19.09 3.99
C ALA A 308 18.57 18.63 3.70
N LYS A 309 18.36 17.93 2.57
CA LYS A 309 17.08 17.39 2.08
C LYS A 309 16.96 15.86 2.27
N GLY A 310 17.92 15.22 2.94
CA GLY A 310 18.15 13.75 2.90
C GLY A 310 19.40 13.37 2.12
N ASP A 311 19.84 12.10 2.19
CA ASP A 311 20.82 11.55 1.24
C ASP A 311 20.10 11.19 -0.07
N GLY A 312 19.82 9.91 -0.36
CA GLY A 312 19.09 9.51 -1.57
C GLY A 312 17.56 9.51 -1.40
N SER A 313 16.80 9.64 -2.49
CA SER A 313 15.37 9.26 -2.44
C SER A 313 15.19 7.79 -2.81
N THR A 314 15.65 7.37 -3.99
CA THR A 314 15.57 5.98 -4.45
C THR A 314 16.91 5.49 -4.99
N ASP A 315 17.65 4.76 -4.18
CA ASP A 315 19.03 4.37 -4.49
C ASP A 315 19.16 2.88 -4.85
N LEU A 316 19.93 2.58 -5.90
CA LEU A 316 20.20 1.23 -6.39
C LEU A 316 21.69 0.94 -6.26
N LYS A 317 22.03 -0.08 -5.47
CA LYS A 317 23.41 -0.30 -5.03
C LYS A 317 23.80 -1.79 -5.18
N LYS A 318 25.07 -2.03 -5.52
CA LYS A 318 25.80 -3.30 -5.39
C LYS A 318 25.08 -4.49 -6.04
N GLY A 319 25.04 -4.54 -7.36
CA GLY A 319 24.52 -5.69 -8.11
C GLY A 319 22.99 -5.77 -8.19
N THR A 320 22.27 -4.73 -7.79
CA THR A 320 20.84 -4.59 -8.05
C THR A 320 20.60 -4.41 -9.55
N THR A 321 19.73 -5.21 -10.16
CA THR A 321 19.53 -5.25 -11.63
C THR A 321 18.11 -5.65 -12.02
N TYR A 322 17.66 -5.35 -13.24
CA TYR A 322 16.28 -5.52 -13.72
C TYR A 322 15.27 -4.80 -12.82
N ILE A 323 15.44 -3.49 -12.70
CA ILE A 323 14.59 -2.62 -11.90
C ILE A 323 13.75 -1.70 -12.80
N THR A 324 12.50 -1.48 -12.42
CA THR A 324 11.65 -0.42 -12.99
C THR A 324 11.26 0.56 -11.87
N LEU A 325 11.54 1.84 -12.07
CA LEU A 325 11.10 2.95 -11.23
C LEU A 325 10.12 3.79 -12.04
N SER A 326 8.83 3.80 -11.68
CA SER A 326 7.83 4.46 -12.52
C SER A 326 6.72 5.21 -11.81
N TYR A 327 6.20 6.27 -12.41
CA TYR A 327 5.11 7.06 -11.82
C TYR A 327 5.40 7.52 -10.37
N ASN A 328 6.66 7.70 -9.97
CA ASN A 328 7.00 8.25 -8.66
C ASN A 328 7.09 9.78 -8.74
N HIS A 329 6.67 10.46 -7.69
CA HIS A 329 6.80 11.91 -7.55
C HIS A 329 7.88 12.23 -6.51
N TYR A 330 8.96 12.84 -6.97
CA TYR A 330 10.08 13.30 -6.15
C TYR A 330 9.89 14.78 -5.83
N TRP A 331 9.49 15.08 -4.59
CA TRP A 331 9.20 16.42 -4.12
C TRP A 331 10.49 17.12 -3.65
N ASP A 332 11.02 18.05 -4.46
CA ASP A 332 12.19 18.87 -4.17
C ASP A 332 13.41 18.07 -3.67
N SER A 333 13.64 16.85 -4.19
CA SER A 333 14.70 15.97 -3.70
C SER A 333 16.10 16.55 -3.96
N GLY A 334 17.01 16.46 -2.98
CA GLY A 334 18.40 16.88 -3.18
C GLY A 334 19.17 15.92 -4.10
N LYS A 335 18.96 14.61 -3.92
CA LYS A 335 19.62 13.54 -4.67
C LYS A 335 18.58 12.45 -4.93
N SER A 336 17.95 12.51 -6.11
CA SER A 336 16.77 11.69 -6.38
C SER A 336 17.08 10.20 -6.50
N SER A 337 18.03 9.81 -7.35
CA SER A 337 18.35 8.40 -7.54
C SER A 337 19.80 8.16 -7.93
N LEU A 338 20.57 7.55 -7.02
CA LEU A 338 21.82 6.91 -7.38
C LEU A 338 21.53 5.56 -8.06
N SER A 339 22.01 5.39 -9.28
CA SER A 339 21.99 4.12 -10.00
C SER A 339 23.43 3.61 -10.09
N GLY A 340 23.77 2.71 -9.18
CA GLY A 340 25.10 2.15 -9.05
C GLY A 340 26.04 2.95 -8.14
N LEU A 341 26.71 2.24 -7.24
CA LEU A 341 27.68 2.78 -6.30
C LEU A 341 29.12 2.32 -6.61
N SER A 342 29.31 1.01 -6.80
CA SER A 342 30.64 0.39 -6.92
C SER A 342 30.59 -0.96 -7.65
N GLU A 343 29.70 -1.08 -8.64
CA GLU A 343 29.48 -2.30 -9.40
C GLU A 343 30.67 -2.58 -10.33
N SER A 344 31.02 -3.86 -10.49
CA SER A 344 32.01 -4.30 -11.48
C SER A 344 31.38 -4.83 -12.77
N GLU A 345 30.07 -5.15 -12.73
CA GLU A 345 29.32 -5.76 -13.82
C GLU A 345 28.17 -4.87 -14.27
N GLU A 346 27.77 -5.02 -15.54
CA GLU A 346 26.60 -4.35 -16.11
C GLU A 346 25.29 -4.78 -15.41
N TYR A 347 24.40 -3.82 -15.21
CA TYR A 347 23.04 -4.02 -14.70
C TYR A 347 22.02 -3.17 -15.48
N PHE A 348 20.73 -3.46 -15.29
CA PHE A 348 19.66 -2.93 -16.14
C PHE A 348 18.58 -2.23 -15.32
N VAL A 349 18.21 -0.99 -15.70
CA VAL A 349 17.22 -0.19 -14.96
C VAL A 349 16.36 0.63 -15.93
N THR A 350 15.07 0.75 -15.64
CA THR A 350 14.15 1.65 -16.35
C THR A 350 13.62 2.73 -15.41
N TYR A 351 13.56 3.96 -15.88
CA TYR A 351 12.89 5.09 -15.24
C TYR A 351 11.83 5.62 -16.21
N HIS A 352 10.54 5.59 -15.83
CA HIS A 352 9.49 6.15 -16.69
C HIS A 352 8.33 6.79 -15.98
N HIS A 353 7.75 7.82 -16.60
CA HIS A 353 6.64 8.59 -16.05
C HIS A 353 6.86 9.14 -14.63
N ASN A 354 8.11 9.28 -14.19
CA ASN A 354 8.40 9.89 -12.90
C ASN A 354 8.32 11.42 -13.02
N TRP A 355 7.84 12.06 -11.97
CA TRP A 355 7.86 13.51 -11.81
C TRP A 355 9.01 13.89 -10.89
N PHE A 356 10.06 14.48 -11.47
CA PHE A 356 11.14 15.10 -10.71
C PHE A 356 10.82 16.57 -10.53
N ASP A 357 10.14 16.89 -9.43
CA ASP A 357 9.52 18.18 -9.17
C ASP A 357 10.44 19.05 -8.31
N HIS A 358 11.08 20.03 -8.93
CA HIS A 358 12.04 20.95 -8.35
C HIS A 358 13.25 20.27 -7.67
N SER A 359 13.52 19.02 -8.02
CA SER A 359 14.63 18.25 -7.47
C SER A 359 15.99 18.77 -7.97
N ASP A 360 17.08 18.59 -7.20
CA ASP A 360 18.37 19.17 -7.57
C ASP A 360 19.13 18.30 -8.59
N SER A 361 19.30 17.00 -8.31
CA SER A 361 20.28 16.17 -9.01
C SER A 361 19.99 14.66 -8.97
N ARG A 362 20.72 13.91 -9.82
CA ARG A 362 20.71 12.43 -9.91
C ARG A 362 19.38 11.87 -10.42
N HIS A 363 19.03 12.16 -11.68
CA HIS A 363 17.75 11.73 -12.27
C HIS A 363 17.87 10.79 -13.48
N PRO A 364 18.56 9.63 -13.39
CA PRO A 364 19.43 9.15 -12.33
C PRO A 364 20.89 9.63 -12.49
N ARG A 365 21.75 9.32 -11.50
CA ARG A 365 23.22 9.27 -11.69
C ARG A 365 23.67 7.83 -11.87
N VAL A 366 24.18 7.48 -13.04
CA VAL A 366 24.43 6.09 -13.47
C VAL A 366 25.92 5.74 -13.49
N ARG A 367 26.28 4.59 -12.94
CA ARG A 367 27.61 3.94 -13.07
C ARG A 367 27.49 2.58 -13.71
N VAL A 368 28.32 2.23 -14.70
CA VAL A 368 28.44 0.89 -15.34
C VAL A 368 27.18 0.34 -16.03
N GLY A 369 25.98 0.72 -15.60
CA GLY A 369 24.70 0.15 -16.04
C GLY A 369 24.22 0.62 -17.41
N SER A 370 23.26 -0.15 -17.91
CA SER A 370 22.43 0.13 -19.08
C SER A 370 21.05 0.58 -18.63
N VAL A 371 20.76 1.88 -18.80
CA VAL A 371 19.58 2.51 -18.21
C VAL A 371 18.69 3.12 -19.27
N HIS A 372 17.42 2.77 -19.26
CA HIS A 372 16.40 3.38 -20.10
C HIS A 372 15.64 4.45 -19.30
N VAL A 373 15.56 5.68 -19.82
CA VAL A 373 14.91 6.82 -19.17
C VAL A 373 13.92 7.41 -20.18
N TYR A 374 12.62 7.18 -19.98
CA TYR A 374 11.62 7.61 -20.95
C TYR A 374 10.36 8.22 -20.34
N ASN A 375 9.72 9.16 -21.04
CA ASN A 375 8.47 9.80 -20.61
C ASN A 375 8.46 10.38 -19.19
N ASN A 376 9.62 10.73 -18.61
CA ASN A 376 9.69 11.42 -17.33
C ASN A 376 9.52 12.92 -17.52
N TYR A 377 9.02 13.59 -16.48
CA TYR A 377 8.94 15.05 -16.41
C TYR A 377 9.97 15.58 -15.40
N PHE A 378 10.95 16.32 -15.93
CA PHE A 378 11.98 16.99 -15.15
C PHE A 378 11.61 18.46 -15.07
N ASP A 379 11.17 18.88 -13.90
CA ASP A 379 10.50 20.15 -13.68
C ASP A 379 11.32 20.99 -12.71
N GLY A 380 11.96 22.07 -13.16
CA GLY A 380 12.72 22.97 -12.28
C GLY A 380 14.01 22.36 -11.70
N ILE A 381 14.78 21.60 -12.51
CA ILE A 381 15.97 20.90 -12.00
C ILE A 381 17.16 21.84 -11.79
N SER A 382 17.50 22.10 -10.53
CA SER A 382 18.43 23.17 -10.14
C SER A 382 19.92 22.88 -10.40
N LYS A 383 20.33 21.60 -10.52
CA LYS A 383 21.71 21.20 -10.86
C LYS A 383 21.76 20.43 -12.17
N TYR A 384 21.34 19.16 -12.19
CA TYR A 384 21.39 18.33 -13.41
C TYR A 384 20.36 17.19 -13.43
N GLY A 385 19.94 16.80 -14.63
CA GLY A 385 19.03 15.68 -14.87
C GLY A 385 19.74 14.33 -14.88
N VAL A 386 19.83 13.71 -16.06
CA VAL A 386 20.49 12.41 -16.25
C VAL A 386 22.00 12.59 -16.25
N GLY A 387 22.70 11.97 -15.30
CA GLY A 387 24.17 12.00 -15.22
C GLY A 387 24.77 10.61 -15.45
N VAL A 388 25.75 10.49 -16.34
CA VAL A 388 26.41 9.21 -16.65
C VAL A 388 27.91 9.22 -16.32
N THR A 389 28.35 8.19 -15.62
CA THR A 389 29.74 7.96 -15.20
C THR A 389 30.14 6.50 -15.38
N THR A 390 31.42 6.20 -15.16
CA THR A 390 32.04 4.86 -15.08
C THR A 390 31.57 3.93 -16.21
N GLY A 391 31.67 4.39 -17.46
CA GLY A 391 31.38 3.55 -18.61
C GLY A 391 29.91 3.20 -18.86
N SER A 392 28.96 3.79 -18.12
CA SER A 392 27.52 3.52 -18.29
C SER A 392 26.98 3.91 -19.67
N SER A 393 25.84 3.33 -20.03
CA SER A 393 25.06 3.68 -21.23
C SER A 393 23.63 4.03 -20.84
N ALA A 394 23.17 5.24 -21.18
CA ALA A 394 21.79 5.66 -20.92
C ALA A 394 21.07 5.96 -22.23
N PHE A 395 19.89 5.36 -22.42
CA PHE A 395 18.95 5.74 -23.48
C PHE A 395 17.91 6.69 -22.90
N VAL A 396 17.92 7.95 -23.35
CA VAL A 396 17.06 9.02 -22.84
C VAL A 396 16.09 9.40 -23.95
N GLU A 397 14.84 8.90 -23.90
CA GLU A 397 13.86 9.10 -24.96
C GLU A 397 12.53 9.73 -24.53
N SER A 398 11.97 10.64 -25.33
CA SER A 398 10.61 11.17 -25.11
C SER A 398 10.35 11.78 -23.73
N ASN A 399 11.37 12.35 -23.07
CA ASN A 399 11.21 13.05 -21.80
C ASN A 399 10.97 14.55 -22.01
N TYR A 400 10.35 15.20 -21.03
CA TYR A 400 10.26 16.66 -20.99
C TYR A 400 11.12 17.23 -19.86
N PHE A 401 12.07 18.08 -20.24
CA PHE A 401 12.90 18.86 -19.33
C PHE A 401 12.48 20.33 -19.37
N ARG A 402 11.67 20.76 -18.39
CA ARG A 402 11.36 22.17 -18.14
C ARG A 402 12.37 22.73 -17.14
N HIS A 403 13.11 23.75 -17.57
CA HIS A 403 14.02 24.50 -16.70
C HIS A 403 15.04 23.63 -15.96
N ALA A 404 15.45 22.53 -16.59
CA ALA A 404 16.53 21.71 -16.07
C ALA A 404 17.87 22.33 -16.45
N LYS A 405 18.62 22.82 -15.46
CA LYS A 405 19.86 23.57 -15.67
C LYS A 405 20.81 22.86 -16.64
N ASN A 406 21.14 21.60 -16.33
CA ASN A 406 21.90 20.71 -17.21
C ASN A 406 21.08 19.42 -17.42
N PRO A 407 20.25 19.31 -18.47
CA PRO A 407 19.31 18.18 -18.64
C PRO A 407 20.00 16.81 -18.67
N MET A 408 21.17 16.76 -19.27
CA MET A 408 22.00 15.56 -19.44
C MET A 408 23.47 15.94 -19.21
N MET A 409 24.23 15.08 -18.55
CA MET A 409 25.67 15.29 -18.31
C MET A 409 26.45 14.00 -18.43
N SER A 410 27.64 14.08 -19.04
CA SER A 410 28.65 13.03 -19.01
C SER A 410 29.88 13.54 -18.26
N SER A 411 30.40 12.71 -17.35
CA SER A 411 31.49 13.08 -16.43
C SER A 411 32.74 13.55 -17.17
N LEU A 412 33.36 14.62 -16.66
CA LEU A 412 34.64 15.19 -17.10
C LEU A 412 34.69 15.67 -18.57
N GLN A 413 33.53 15.91 -19.19
CA GLN A 413 33.42 16.40 -20.57
C GLN A 413 32.13 17.22 -20.76
N GLY A 414 31.91 17.71 -21.98
CA GLY A 414 30.70 18.45 -22.33
C GLY A 414 30.47 19.61 -21.36
N THR A 415 29.23 19.73 -20.89
CA THR A 415 28.80 20.74 -19.93
C THR A 415 29.58 20.66 -18.61
N ASP A 416 29.95 19.45 -18.17
CA ASP A 416 30.71 19.26 -16.94
C ASP A 416 32.09 19.93 -16.98
N SER A 417 32.71 19.97 -18.16
CA SER A 417 34.00 20.64 -18.37
C SER A 417 33.93 22.17 -18.45
N LEU A 418 32.73 22.74 -18.54
CA LEU A 418 32.50 24.20 -18.61
C LEU A 418 32.24 24.83 -17.23
N GLY A 419 31.94 24.02 -16.22
CA GLY A 419 31.65 24.48 -14.86
C GLY A 419 32.89 24.93 -14.07
N SER A 420 32.67 25.49 -12.88
CA SER A 420 33.74 25.80 -11.91
C SER A 420 34.22 24.58 -11.10
N GLY A 421 33.72 23.40 -11.44
CA GLY A 421 33.95 22.11 -10.80
C GLY A 421 33.21 21.03 -11.58
N THR A 422 33.38 19.77 -11.19
CA THR A 422 32.73 18.62 -11.83
C THR A 422 31.65 18.01 -10.95
N PHE A 423 30.61 17.41 -11.56
CA PHE A 423 29.65 16.58 -10.81
C PHE A 423 30.21 15.22 -10.39
N SER A 424 31.32 14.76 -10.98
CA SER A 424 31.98 13.49 -10.66
C SER A 424 33.42 13.44 -11.17
N ASP A 425 34.34 12.86 -10.40
CA ASP A 425 35.74 12.64 -10.83
C ASP A 425 35.97 11.30 -11.55
N GLU A 426 34.87 10.66 -11.97
CA GLU A 426 34.86 9.33 -12.57
C GLU A 426 34.93 9.44 -14.10
N ASP A 427 35.35 8.37 -14.78
CA ASP A 427 35.32 8.29 -16.24
C ASP A 427 33.90 8.54 -16.79
N GLY A 428 33.79 9.11 -17.99
CA GLY A 428 32.50 9.43 -18.60
C GLY A 428 31.70 8.19 -19.02
N GLY A 429 30.38 8.23 -18.86
CA GLY A 429 29.44 7.34 -19.55
C GLY A 429 28.90 7.96 -20.84
N MET A 430 28.08 7.23 -21.58
CA MET A 430 27.49 7.66 -22.86
C MET A 430 25.97 7.77 -22.79
N ILE A 431 25.43 8.88 -23.28
CA ILE A 431 23.99 9.10 -23.44
C ILE A 431 23.62 9.05 -24.92
N LYS A 432 22.61 8.24 -25.26
CA LYS A 432 21.85 8.33 -26.50
C LYS A 432 20.56 9.09 -26.20
N ALA A 433 20.37 10.25 -26.81
CA ALA A 433 19.18 11.08 -26.67
C ALA A 433 18.27 10.92 -27.90
N HIS A 434 16.97 10.79 -27.71
CA HIS A 434 15.99 10.75 -28.79
C HIS A 434 14.69 11.46 -28.39
N ASN A 435 14.11 12.28 -29.27
CA ASN A 435 12.77 12.86 -29.08
C ASN A 435 12.50 13.55 -27.72
N ASN A 436 13.51 14.15 -27.07
CA ASN A 436 13.29 14.86 -25.81
C ASN A 436 12.87 16.31 -26.08
N ARG A 437 11.98 16.86 -25.24
CA ARG A 437 11.66 18.28 -25.22
C ARG A 437 12.54 18.95 -24.16
N ILE A 438 13.29 19.98 -24.56
CA ILE A 438 14.12 20.79 -23.67
C ILE A 438 13.59 22.23 -23.70
N THR A 439 13.34 22.81 -22.54
CA THR A 439 12.91 24.21 -22.41
C THR A 439 13.74 24.87 -21.32
N ASP A 440 14.32 26.03 -21.62
CA ASP A 440 15.07 26.88 -20.69
C ASP A 440 16.24 26.19 -19.95
N ALA A 441 16.93 25.26 -20.63
CA ALA A 441 18.18 24.68 -20.13
C ALA A 441 19.34 25.70 -20.19
N ALA A 442 20.25 25.64 -19.22
CA ALA A 442 21.43 26.49 -19.19
C ALA A 442 22.54 25.94 -20.12
N SER A 443 22.76 24.61 -20.13
CA SER A 443 23.71 24.00 -21.05
C SER A 443 23.34 22.55 -21.44
N LEU A 444 23.56 22.23 -22.71
CA LEU A 444 23.42 20.92 -23.32
C LEU A 444 24.21 20.89 -24.65
N ILE A 445 25.24 20.05 -24.71
CA ILE A 445 26.10 19.88 -25.89
C ILE A 445 25.85 18.51 -26.50
N TYR A 446 25.42 18.48 -27.76
CA TYR A 446 25.37 17.23 -28.52
C TYR A 446 26.67 16.96 -29.28
N ALA A 447 26.99 15.68 -29.44
CA ALA A 447 28.16 15.26 -30.21
C ALA A 447 28.04 15.57 -31.72
N ASN A 448 26.81 15.53 -32.24
CA ASN A 448 26.50 15.44 -33.67
C ASN A 448 25.44 16.44 -34.15
N SER A 449 24.94 17.32 -33.29
CA SER A 449 23.84 18.24 -33.61
C SER A 449 24.01 19.61 -32.94
N ASN A 450 23.57 20.67 -33.61
CA ASN A 450 23.50 22.02 -33.04
C ASN A 450 22.14 22.30 -32.37
N ALA A 451 21.33 21.26 -32.12
CA ALA A 451 20.02 21.40 -31.46
C ALA A 451 20.10 21.60 -29.93
N GLY A 452 21.31 21.56 -29.37
CA GLY A 452 21.56 21.88 -27.96
C GLY A 452 21.64 23.39 -27.71
N THR A 453 22.06 23.79 -26.52
CA THR A 453 22.32 25.20 -26.17
C THR A 453 23.60 25.72 -26.81
N ASP A 454 24.50 24.81 -27.15
CA ASP A 454 25.86 25.07 -27.62
C ASP A 454 26.14 24.33 -28.95
N PRO A 455 27.12 24.79 -29.75
CA PRO A 455 27.50 24.10 -30.99
C PRO A 455 27.92 22.66 -30.77
N ALA A 456 27.64 21.79 -31.75
CA ALA A 456 28.01 20.39 -31.71
C ALA A 456 29.51 20.21 -31.48
N ASN A 457 29.87 19.28 -30.59
CA ASN A 457 31.26 18.99 -30.29
C ASN A 457 31.52 17.48 -30.23
N LYS A 458 32.19 16.96 -31.26
CA LYS A 458 32.47 15.52 -31.39
C LYS A 458 33.46 14.95 -30.36
N LYS A 459 34.13 15.80 -29.58
CA LYS A 459 35.18 15.39 -28.62
C LYS A 459 34.76 15.58 -27.16
N SER A 460 33.93 16.57 -26.86
CA SER A 460 33.50 16.92 -25.51
C SER A 460 32.02 17.31 -25.57
N PHE A 461 31.14 16.40 -25.16
CA PHE A 461 29.69 16.51 -25.32
C PHE A 461 28.95 15.82 -24.17
N ASP A 462 27.66 16.10 -24.01
CA ASP A 462 26.82 15.44 -23.00
C ASP A 462 26.10 14.22 -23.57
N ALA A 463 25.62 14.30 -24.81
CA ALA A 463 24.85 13.23 -25.46
C ALA A 463 25.07 13.12 -26.97
N TYR A 464 24.76 11.95 -27.53
CA TYR A 464 24.56 11.75 -28.97
C TYR A 464 23.06 11.88 -29.29
N LEU A 465 22.69 12.73 -30.24
CA LEU A 465 21.29 12.90 -30.65
C LEU A 465 20.95 11.94 -31.80
N ALA A 466 20.13 10.93 -31.51
CA ALA A 466 19.65 9.95 -32.48
C ALA A 466 18.44 10.48 -33.27
N ALA A 467 18.45 10.30 -34.58
CA ALA A 467 17.39 10.69 -35.50
C ALA A 467 16.16 9.77 -35.43
N SER A 468 16.35 8.51 -35.01
CA SER A 468 15.27 7.55 -34.78
C SER A 468 15.54 6.71 -33.53
N ARG A 469 14.48 6.21 -32.90
CA ARG A 469 14.56 5.32 -31.74
C ARG A 469 15.54 4.16 -31.95
N ASP A 470 15.48 3.47 -33.08
CA ASP A 470 16.31 2.29 -33.34
C ASP A 470 17.71 2.60 -33.91
N GLU A 471 18.10 3.88 -33.99
CA GLU A 471 19.43 4.24 -34.49
C GLU A 471 20.52 3.76 -33.54
N THR A 472 21.49 2.98 -34.05
CA THR A 472 22.68 2.64 -33.27
C THR A 472 23.68 3.79 -33.23
N VAL A 473 24.21 4.11 -32.06
CA VAL A 473 25.29 5.09 -31.90
C VAL A 473 26.61 4.52 -32.44
N PRO A 474 27.26 5.17 -33.43
CA PRO A 474 28.54 4.70 -33.96
C PRO A 474 29.65 4.73 -32.91
N SER A 475 30.48 3.70 -32.84
CA SER A 475 31.62 3.60 -31.91
C SER A 475 32.71 4.65 -32.10
N THR A 476 32.65 5.44 -33.19
CA THR A 476 33.50 6.62 -33.38
C THR A 476 33.18 7.75 -32.40
N TYR A 477 31.96 7.78 -31.85
CA TYR A 477 31.59 8.66 -30.74
C TYR A 477 31.93 7.96 -29.44
N LYS A 478 32.86 8.57 -28.69
CA LYS A 478 33.33 8.06 -27.41
C LYS A 478 33.62 9.21 -26.46
N THR A 479 33.55 8.93 -25.16
CA THR A 479 33.86 9.92 -24.15
C THR A 479 35.33 10.36 -24.19
N LEU A 480 35.58 11.61 -23.82
CA LEU A 480 36.90 12.20 -23.70
C LEU A 480 37.73 11.49 -22.62
N VAL A 481 37.10 11.23 -21.47
CA VAL A 481 37.70 10.53 -20.34
C VAL A 481 37.03 9.16 -20.20
N GLY A 482 37.84 8.11 -20.09
CA GLY A 482 37.42 6.70 -20.15
C GLY A 482 37.36 6.10 -21.56
N GLY A 483 37.09 6.90 -22.60
CA GLY A 483 36.98 6.39 -23.97
C GLY A 483 35.77 5.48 -24.20
N THR A 484 34.74 5.61 -23.37
CA THR A 484 33.51 4.82 -23.35
C THR A 484 32.73 5.02 -24.63
N THR A 485 32.23 3.92 -25.21
CA THR A 485 31.26 3.93 -26.32
C THR A 485 29.89 3.51 -25.82
N TYR A 486 28.82 4.03 -26.42
CA TYR A 486 27.47 3.55 -26.14
C TYR A 486 27.32 2.08 -26.58
N ASN A 487 26.91 1.21 -25.67
CA ASN A 487 26.88 -0.23 -25.91
C ASN A 487 25.72 -0.68 -26.83
N ASN A 488 24.77 0.22 -27.13
CA ASN A 488 23.57 -0.04 -27.92
C ASN A 488 22.66 -1.12 -27.34
N PHE A 489 22.57 -1.21 -26.00
CA PHE A 489 21.74 -2.20 -25.30
C PHE A 489 20.28 -2.20 -25.76
N ASP A 490 19.72 -1.02 -26.04
CA ASP A 490 18.34 -0.76 -26.45
C ASP A 490 17.94 -1.40 -27.79
N THR A 491 18.92 -1.78 -28.62
CA THR A 491 18.70 -2.49 -29.90
C THR A 491 19.11 -3.96 -29.86
N LYS A 492 19.78 -4.38 -28.77
CA LYS A 492 20.41 -5.71 -28.65
C LYS A 492 19.74 -6.59 -27.60
N LYS A 493 19.02 -5.98 -26.67
CA LYS A 493 18.37 -6.64 -25.54
C LYS A 493 16.92 -6.22 -25.47
N ASP A 494 16.08 -7.12 -24.97
CA ASP A 494 14.74 -6.75 -24.56
C ASP A 494 14.82 -5.84 -23.33
N ILE A 495 14.35 -4.60 -23.50
CA ILE A 495 14.30 -3.61 -22.42
C ILE A 495 12.95 -3.59 -21.70
N GLY A 496 12.01 -4.46 -22.11
CA GLY A 496 10.65 -4.52 -21.57
C GLY A 496 9.78 -3.32 -21.97
N VAL A 497 10.15 -2.58 -23.01
CA VAL A 497 9.42 -1.38 -23.47
C VAL A 497 9.18 -1.44 -24.97
N ASN A 498 7.91 -1.42 -25.37
CA ASN A 498 7.44 -1.34 -26.74
C ASN A 498 7.27 0.12 -27.17
N VAL A 499 7.26 0.36 -28.48
CA VAL A 499 7.00 1.70 -29.03
C VAL A 499 5.62 2.25 -28.64
N THR A 500 4.65 1.38 -28.35
CA THR A 500 3.30 1.76 -27.90
C THR A 500 3.26 2.26 -26.46
N ASP A 501 4.30 1.97 -25.68
CA ASP A 501 4.41 2.38 -24.28
C ASP A 501 5.01 3.80 -24.18
N ILE A 502 5.50 4.35 -25.30
CA ILE A 502 6.06 5.70 -25.39
C ILE A 502 4.94 6.68 -25.75
N ASP A 503 4.51 7.51 -24.80
CA ASP A 503 3.53 8.55 -25.13
C ASP A 503 4.08 9.59 -26.10
N GLU A 504 3.15 10.29 -26.75
CA GLU A 504 3.47 11.51 -27.48
C GLU A 504 4.11 12.56 -26.56
N LEU A 505 5.28 13.06 -26.96
CA LEU A 505 6.11 13.99 -26.19
C LEU A 505 5.36 15.21 -25.62
N ASN A 506 4.38 15.74 -26.35
CA ASN A 506 3.60 16.91 -25.90
C ASN A 506 2.62 16.60 -24.77
N ASN A 507 2.32 15.33 -24.52
CA ASN A 507 1.42 14.88 -23.46
C ASN A 507 2.16 14.41 -22.19
N VAL A 508 3.50 14.32 -22.22
CA VAL A 508 4.31 13.84 -21.09
C VAL A 508 4.02 14.61 -19.81
N GLU A 509 4.06 15.95 -19.83
CA GLU A 509 3.73 16.79 -18.67
C GLU A 509 2.37 16.44 -18.08
N LYS A 510 1.34 16.35 -18.95
CA LYS A 510 -0.03 16.06 -18.54
C LYS A 510 -0.15 14.67 -17.91
N PHE A 511 0.42 13.65 -18.55
CA PHE A 511 0.29 12.28 -18.05
C PHE A 511 1.06 12.08 -16.76
N VAL A 512 2.29 12.60 -16.68
CA VAL A 512 3.12 12.52 -15.48
C VAL A 512 2.48 13.27 -14.30
N THR A 513 2.08 14.54 -14.47
CA THR A 513 1.45 15.31 -13.39
C THR A 513 0.10 14.74 -12.94
N SER A 514 -0.58 13.96 -13.78
CA SER A 514 -1.84 13.30 -13.43
C SER A 514 -1.69 11.89 -12.85
N GLY A 515 -0.55 11.24 -13.06
CA GLY A 515 -0.37 9.81 -12.79
C GLY A 515 0.77 9.48 -11.82
N ALA A 516 1.73 10.38 -11.65
CA ALA A 516 2.83 10.19 -10.71
C ALA A 516 2.40 10.48 -9.27
N GLY A 517 3.06 9.82 -8.32
CA GLY A 517 2.73 9.89 -6.90
C GLY A 517 1.61 8.92 -6.52
N ARG A 518 1.07 9.10 -5.31
CA ARG A 518 0.01 8.25 -4.77
C ARG A 518 -1.32 8.44 -5.52
N LEU A 519 -2.24 7.50 -5.26
CA LEU A 519 -3.61 7.54 -5.74
C LEU A 519 -4.22 8.94 -5.57
N ASN A 520 -4.87 9.44 -6.63
CA ASN A 520 -5.48 10.77 -6.67
C ASN A 520 -4.54 11.92 -6.25
N SER A 521 -3.24 11.79 -6.53
CA SER A 521 -2.17 12.74 -6.15
C SER A 521 -1.91 12.83 -4.65
N GLY A 522 -2.43 11.89 -3.86
CA GLY A 522 -2.32 11.88 -2.41
C GLY A 522 -3.06 13.05 -1.73
N ASP A 523 -2.98 13.09 -0.40
CA ASP A 523 -3.66 14.09 0.43
C ASP A 523 -2.77 15.29 0.82
N PHE A 524 -1.52 15.30 0.36
CA PHE A 524 -0.58 16.41 0.54
C PHE A 524 -0.51 17.26 -0.72
N THR A 525 -0.62 18.57 -0.55
CA THR A 525 -0.54 19.54 -1.65
C THR A 525 0.58 20.53 -1.41
N TRP A 526 1.28 20.92 -2.46
CA TRP A 526 2.25 22.01 -2.43
C TRP A 526 2.35 22.62 -3.83
N GLU A 527 2.58 23.93 -3.90
CA GLU A 527 2.77 24.65 -5.15
C GLU A 527 4.12 25.36 -5.04
N PHE A 528 5.05 24.99 -5.92
CA PHE A 528 6.34 25.65 -6.01
C PHE A 528 6.19 27.03 -6.64
N ASN A 529 7.05 27.96 -6.22
CA ASN A 529 7.17 29.24 -6.87
C ASN A 529 8.29 29.14 -7.91
N ASP A 530 7.96 28.75 -9.13
CA ASP A 530 8.91 28.57 -10.24
C ASP A 530 9.90 29.74 -10.39
N ALA A 531 9.48 30.99 -10.14
CA ALA A 531 10.39 32.14 -10.27
C ALA A 531 11.55 32.12 -9.25
N VAL A 532 11.45 31.33 -8.19
CA VAL A 532 12.44 31.18 -7.12
C VAL A 532 12.99 29.75 -7.08
N ASP A 533 12.10 28.76 -7.06
CA ASP A 533 12.42 27.37 -6.76
C ASP A 533 13.14 26.68 -7.93
N ASP A 534 12.83 27.03 -9.18
CA ASP A 534 13.50 26.52 -10.39
C ASP A 534 15.04 26.64 -10.37
N HIS A 535 15.56 27.63 -9.63
CA HIS A 535 16.98 27.91 -9.52
C HIS A 535 17.58 27.54 -8.15
N SER A 536 16.76 27.12 -7.20
CA SER A 536 17.16 26.87 -5.82
C SER A 536 17.52 25.41 -5.62
N TYR A 537 18.66 25.17 -4.96
CA TYR A 537 18.99 23.88 -4.36
C TYR A 537 19.06 23.98 -2.82
N LYS A 538 18.54 25.08 -2.26
CA LYS A 538 18.41 25.24 -0.82
C LYS A 538 17.18 24.48 -0.37
N LEU A 539 17.22 23.97 0.87
CA LEU A 539 16.03 23.43 1.51
C LEU A 539 14.92 24.49 1.54
N ASN A 540 13.74 24.17 0.99
CA ASN A 540 12.55 25.00 1.16
C ASN A 540 12.01 24.77 2.59
N THR A 541 12.24 25.74 3.47
CA THR A 541 11.91 25.60 4.89
C THR A 541 10.41 25.55 5.14
N GLU A 542 9.61 26.22 4.31
CA GLU A 542 8.15 26.23 4.43
C GLU A 542 7.55 24.88 4.02
N LEU A 543 8.06 24.28 2.93
CA LEU A 543 7.71 22.91 2.54
C LEU A 543 8.09 21.90 3.63
N MET A 544 9.32 21.97 4.16
CA MET A 544 9.78 21.10 5.25
C MET A 544 8.91 21.25 6.52
N GLU A 545 8.54 22.47 6.89
CA GLU A 545 7.62 22.72 8.00
C GLU A 545 6.22 22.15 7.74
N LYS A 546 5.71 22.24 6.51
CA LYS A 546 4.42 21.65 6.13
C LYS A 546 4.45 20.12 6.23
N ILE A 547 5.53 19.48 5.76
CA ILE A 547 5.74 18.03 5.88
C ILE A 547 5.76 17.63 7.36
N LYS A 548 6.55 18.33 8.19
CA LYS A 548 6.65 18.05 9.64
C LYS A 548 5.33 18.18 10.39
N ASN A 549 4.47 19.10 9.93
CA ASN A 549 3.18 19.38 10.54
C ASN A 549 2.02 18.58 9.93
N TYR A 550 2.29 17.68 8.97
CA TYR A 550 1.27 16.84 8.37
C TYR A 550 0.56 15.96 9.42
N LYS A 551 -0.78 15.94 9.34
CA LYS A 551 -1.67 15.15 10.20
C LYS A 551 -2.68 14.44 9.34
N THR A 552 -2.76 13.12 9.48
CA THR A 552 -3.83 12.34 8.84
C THR A 552 -5.20 12.77 9.40
N ASN A 553 -6.22 12.66 8.54
CA ASN A 553 -7.61 12.80 8.92
C ASN A 553 -8.30 11.47 9.25
N LEU A 554 -7.57 10.36 9.10
CA LEU A 554 -8.00 9.03 9.50
C LEU A 554 -8.33 9.02 11.00
N VAL A 555 -9.50 8.49 11.32
CA VAL A 555 -10.03 8.36 12.69
C VAL A 555 -9.94 6.91 13.14
N SER A 556 -10.39 5.98 12.30
CA SER A 556 -10.38 4.55 12.60
C SER A 556 -10.27 3.71 11.31
N VAL A 557 -9.78 2.48 11.46
CA VAL A 557 -9.69 1.47 10.41
C VAL A 557 -10.63 0.33 10.78
N GLY A 558 -11.40 -0.16 9.81
CA GLY A 558 -12.42 -1.17 10.02
C GLY A 558 -13.83 -0.60 9.89
N GLY A 559 -14.71 -1.33 9.19
CA GLY A 559 -16.13 -1.01 9.11
C GLY A 559 -16.92 -1.42 10.36
N ASN A 560 -16.27 -1.85 11.46
CA ASN A 560 -16.86 -2.61 12.57
C ASN A 560 -17.55 -3.93 12.13
N SER A 561 -17.15 -4.49 10.99
CA SER A 561 -17.67 -5.78 10.50
C SER A 561 -16.88 -6.93 11.14
N ILE A 562 -17.53 -7.75 11.96
CA ILE A 562 -16.98 -9.08 12.33
C ILE A 562 -17.27 -10.00 11.14
N GLU A 563 -16.23 -10.61 10.57
CA GLU A 563 -16.37 -11.63 9.54
C GLU A 563 -17.22 -12.79 10.06
N VAL A 564 -18.33 -13.07 9.36
CA VAL A 564 -18.97 -14.38 9.40
C VAL A 564 -18.61 -15.04 8.06
N PRO A 565 -17.75 -16.08 8.04
CA PRO A 565 -17.43 -16.79 6.81
C PRO A 565 -18.72 -17.36 6.21
N THR A 566 -18.99 -17.00 4.96
CA THR A 566 -20.11 -17.52 4.17
C THR A 566 -19.62 -18.75 3.42
N GLU A 567 -19.91 -19.94 3.94
CA GLU A 567 -19.83 -21.17 3.15
C GLU A 567 -21.21 -21.43 2.54
N SER A 568 -21.23 -21.73 1.24
CA SER A 568 -22.44 -21.84 0.40
C SER A 568 -23.41 -22.94 0.86
N GLU A 569 -24.65 -22.57 1.16
CA GLU A 569 -25.78 -23.48 1.37
C GLU A 569 -26.19 -24.22 0.07
N PRO A 570 -26.50 -25.51 0.13
CA PRO A 570 -27.59 -26.11 -0.62
C PRO A 570 -28.90 -26.05 0.18
N ASP A 571 -29.91 -25.38 -0.38
CA ASP A 571 -31.30 -25.25 0.12
C ASP A 571 -32.08 -26.59 0.00
N PRO A 572 -33.25 -26.77 0.65
CA PRO A 572 -33.50 -26.86 2.09
C PRO A 572 -34.20 -28.18 2.49
N GLU A 573 -34.08 -28.59 3.75
CA GLU A 573 -35.14 -29.31 4.47
C GLU A 573 -35.02 -29.04 5.99
N PRO A 574 -36.12 -29.12 6.74
CA PRO A 574 -36.74 -28.00 7.43
C PRO A 574 -36.05 -27.62 8.75
N ASN A 575 -36.09 -26.32 9.04
CA ASN A 575 -35.82 -25.67 10.32
C ASN A 575 -36.08 -26.56 11.55
N PRO A 576 -35.13 -26.55 12.48
CA PRO A 576 -35.41 -26.25 13.86
C PRO A 576 -34.77 -24.89 14.18
N THR A 577 -35.66 -23.90 14.27
CA THR A 577 -35.71 -22.83 15.28
C THR A 577 -34.40 -22.22 15.78
N GLU A 578 -34.30 -20.88 15.67
CA GLU A 578 -33.49 -20.00 16.51
C GLU A 578 -33.33 -20.55 17.94
N PRO A 579 -32.19 -20.34 18.63
CA PRO A 579 -32.20 -20.32 20.08
C PRO A 579 -33.08 -19.14 20.51
N ALA A 580 -34.34 -19.47 20.76
CA ALA A 580 -35.27 -18.63 21.44
C ALA A 580 -34.70 -18.32 22.82
N THR A 581 -34.39 -17.05 23.10
CA THR A 581 -34.55 -16.39 24.41
C THR A 581 -34.11 -17.13 25.71
N GLY A 582 -33.22 -18.12 25.68
CA GLY A 582 -32.95 -19.01 26.82
C GLY A 582 -31.49 -19.43 27.07
N GLU A 583 -30.57 -19.25 26.13
CA GLU A 583 -29.16 -19.67 26.29
C GLU A 583 -28.40 -18.76 27.28
N LYS A 584 -27.70 -19.35 28.27
CA LYS A 584 -26.81 -18.67 29.21
C LYS A 584 -25.41 -19.25 29.11
N VAL A 585 -24.44 -18.42 28.72
CA VAL A 585 -23.04 -18.80 28.58
C VAL A 585 -22.13 -18.02 29.52
N HIS A 586 -21.01 -18.62 29.89
CA HIS A 586 -19.93 -17.95 30.61
C HIS A 586 -18.57 -18.39 30.06
N ASN A 587 -17.80 -17.42 29.56
CA ASN A 587 -16.48 -17.65 29.01
C ASN A 587 -15.42 -17.13 29.99
N PHE A 588 -14.65 -18.02 30.63
CA PHE A 588 -13.64 -17.57 31.61
C PHE A 588 -12.47 -16.78 31.00
N THR A 589 -12.26 -16.87 29.69
CA THR A 589 -11.26 -16.08 28.94
C THR A 589 -11.72 -14.65 28.68
N ALA A 590 -12.99 -14.47 28.30
CA ALA A 590 -13.53 -13.14 28.04
C ALA A 590 -14.00 -12.44 29.32
N ASP A 591 -14.70 -13.19 30.18
CA ASP A 591 -15.51 -12.62 31.27
C ASP A 591 -14.85 -12.78 32.64
N GLY A 592 -13.80 -13.60 32.75
CA GLY A 592 -13.19 -13.95 34.02
C GLY A 592 -14.24 -14.53 34.98
N LYS A 593 -14.54 -13.82 36.07
CA LYS A 593 -15.60 -14.20 37.04
C LYS A 593 -16.85 -13.31 36.96
N ALA A 594 -16.89 -12.33 36.06
CA ALA A 594 -18.01 -11.41 35.94
C ALA A 594 -19.16 -12.08 35.17
N SER A 595 -20.28 -12.34 35.83
CA SER A 595 -21.46 -12.94 35.20
C SER A 595 -22.73 -12.33 35.78
N GLU A 596 -23.72 -12.08 34.92
CA GLU A 596 -25.05 -11.63 35.33
C GLU A 596 -25.97 -12.79 35.74
N PHE A 597 -25.60 -14.03 35.41
CA PHE A 597 -26.41 -15.22 35.67
C PHE A 597 -25.76 -16.19 36.66
N PHE A 598 -24.45 -16.44 36.53
CA PHE A 598 -23.72 -17.36 37.40
C PHE A 598 -23.08 -16.62 38.58
N THR A 599 -23.24 -17.13 39.80
CA THR A 599 -22.48 -16.66 40.97
C THR A 599 -21.22 -17.49 41.11
N ILE A 600 -20.06 -16.91 40.78
CA ILE A 600 -18.79 -17.64 40.64
C ILE A 600 -17.81 -17.30 41.77
N GLU A 601 -17.51 -18.29 42.61
CA GLU A 601 -16.45 -18.24 43.62
C GLU A 601 -15.29 -19.16 43.22
N GLY A 602 -14.06 -18.65 43.27
CA GLY A 602 -12.86 -19.43 42.99
C GLY A 602 -11.70 -18.61 42.44
N ASN A 603 -10.65 -19.32 42.03
CA ASN A 603 -9.40 -18.76 41.51
C ASN A 603 -9.30 -19.02 40.00
N LEU A 604 -9.03 -17.98 39.22
CA LEU A 604 -8.72 -18.11 37.80
C LEU A 604 -7.26 -18.56 37.58
N SER A 605 -6.98 -19.09 36.40
CA SER A 605 -5.63 -19.40 35.93
C SER A 605 -5.55 -19.35 34.41
N ASN A 606 -4.49 -18.73 33.89
CA ASN A 606 -4.16 -18.64 32.46
C ASN A 606 -2.98 -19.57 32.08
N SER A 607 -2.61 -20.51 32.96
CA SER A 607 -1.47 -21.42 32.78
C SER A 607 -1.88 -22.89 32.71
N LYS A 608 -3.16 -23.16 32.41
CA LYS A 608 -3.75 -24.51 32.36
C LYS A 608 -4.03 -24.99 30.94
N GLY A 609 -3.29 -24.44 29.97
CA GLY A 609 -3.40 -24.76 28.55
C GLY A 609 -4.52 -23.99 27.87
N THR A 610 -4.68 -24.25 26.58
CA THR A 610 -5.66 -23.62 25.69
C THR A 610 -6.58 -24.70 25.13
N ILE A 611 -7.89 -24.42 25.06
CA ILE A 611 -8.85 -25.29 24.39
C ILE A 611 -9.61 -24.53 23.31
N HIS A 612 -10.05 -25.27 22.29
CA HIS A 612 -10.92 -24.76 21.24
C HIS A 612 -12.31 -25.36 21.40
N TYR A 613 -13.32 -24.53 21.61
CA TYR A 613 -14.70 -24.97 21.79
C TYR A 613 -15.67 -24.02 21.07
N LYS A 614 -16.51 -24.56 20.17
CA LYS A 614 -17.47 -23.78 19.35
C LYS A 614 -16.84 -22.56 18.64
N GLY A 615 -15.64 -22.74 18.08
CA GLY A 615 -14.91 -21.67 17.38
C GLY A 615 -14.23 -20.65 18.30
N LEU A 616 -14.40 -20.76 19.63
CA LEU A 616 -13.72 -19.93 20.61
C LEU A 616 -12.36 -20.54 20.98
N THR A 617 -11.35 -19.68 21.12
CA THR A 617 -10.06 -20.04 21.73
C THR A 617 -10.08 -19.61 23.19
N LEU A 618 -10.07 -20.58 24.11
CA LEU A 618 -10.21 -20.36 25.54
C LEU A 618 -8.86 -20.57 26.22
N THR A 619 -8.29 -19.52 26.81
CA THR A 619 -6.94 -19.52 27.44
C THR A 619 -6.97 -19.41 28.95
N ASP A 620 -8.07 -18.89 29.52
CA ASP A 620 -8.23 -18.75 30.96
C ASP A 620 -9.34 -19.68 31.46
N CYS A 621 -9.11 -20.22 32.65
CA CYS A 621 -10.01 -21.16 33.29
C CYS A 621 -10.27 -20.79 34.75
N LEU A 622 -11.40 -21.27 35.28
CA LEU A 622 -11.63 -21.40 36.71
C LEU A 622 -11.04 -22.71 37.21
N LYS A 623 -10.16 -22.63 38.21
CA LYS A 623 -9.65 -23.82 38.90
C LYS A 623 -10.75 -24.38 39.81
N ILE A 624 -11.13 -25.64 39.59
CA ILE A 624 -12.06 -26.36 40.46
C ILE A 624 -11.27 -26.91 41.65
N GLU A 625 -11.32 -26.19 42.76
CA GLU A 625 -10.63 -26.46 44.03
C GLU A 625 -11.66 -26.57 45.17
N SER A 626 -11.26 -26.97 46.38
CA SER A 626 -12.22 -27.25 47.47
C SER A 626 -13.08 -26.03 47.88
N ALA A 627 -12.67 -24.81 47.52
CA ALA A 627 -13.40 -23.58 47.78
C ALA A 627 -14.23 -23.09 46.58
N THR A 628 -14.13 -23.74 45.42
CA THR A 628 -14.79 -23.31 44.18
C THR A 628 -16.28 -23.63 44.22
N ARG A 629 -17.11 -22.65 43.89
CA ARG A 629 -18.57 -22.77 43.80
C ARG A 629 -19.10 -21.99 42.60
N ILE A 630 -19.99 -22.58 41.83
CA ILE A 630 -20.78 -21.87 40.81
C ILE A 630 -22.25 -22.12 41.11
N GLY A 631 -22.96 -21.07 41.55
CA GLY A 631 -24.39 -21.13 41.84
C GLY A 631 -25.21 -20.45 40.75
N PHE A 632 -26.35 -21.03 40.38
CA PHE A 632 -27.31 -20.44 39.44
C PHE A 632 -28.71 -20.99 39.68
N THR A 633 -29.74 -20.44 39.04
CA THR A 633 -31.13 -20.92 39.17
C THR A 633 -31.78 -21.00 37.81
N THR A 634 -32.37 -22.16 37.51
CA THR A 634 -33.15 -22.41 36.29
C THR A 634 -34.64 -22.31 36.59
N THR A 635 -35.43 -21.84 35.62
CA THR A 635 -36.89 -21.72 35.74
C THR A 635 -37.65 -22.79 34.97
N GLU A 636 -36.95 -23.52 34.12
CA GLU A 636 -37.43 -24.64 33.31
C GLU A 636 -36.35 -25.73 33.26
N THR A 637 -36.67 -26.90 32.72
CA THR A 637 -35.68 -27.97 32.55
C THR A 637 -34.62 -27.50 31.56
N SER A 638 -33.33 -27.58 31.93
CA SER A 638 -32.22 -27.05 31.13
C SER A 638 -31.11 -28.09 30.96
N THR A 639 -30.32 -27.98 29.89
CA THR A 639 -29.10 -28.76 29.65
C THR A 639 -27.87 -27.91 29.99
N LEU A 640 -27.14 -28.30 31.02
CA LEU A 640 -25.85 -27.71 31.41
C LEU A 640 -24.71 -28.44 30.69
N THR A 641 -23.85 -27.70 29.99
CA THR A 641 -22.60 -28.18 29.43
C THR A 641 -21.41 -27.43 30.05
N LEU A 642 -20.44 -28.18 30.53
CA LEU A 642 -19.19 -27.68 31.12
C LEU A 642 -18.00 -28.16 30.28
N VAL A 643 -17.06 -27.27 30.00
CA VAL A 643 -15.91 -27.57 29.14
C VAL A 643 -14.60 -27.39 29.90
N PHE A 644 -13.79 -28.44 29.91
CA PHE A 644 -12.59 -28.57 30.72
C PHE A 644 -11.34 -28.86 29.87
N ASN A 645 -10.18 -28.50 30.42
CA ASN A 645 -8.89 -29.09 30.02
C ASN A 645 -8.39 -30.00 31.15
N THR A 646 -9.00 -31.17 31.28
CA THR A 646 -8.73 -32.12 32.38
C THR A 646 -8.83 -33.54 31.85
N GLU A 647 -7.97 -34.43 32.36
CA GLU A 647 -7.95 -35.85 32.00
C GLU A 647 -9.33 -36.50 32.19
N ASP A 648 -9.73 -37.33 31.23
CA ASP A 648 -10.98 -38.08 31.28
C ASP A 648 -11.05 -38.98 32.54
N GLY A 649 -12.27 -39.15 33.05
CA GLY A 649 -12.55 -39.98 34.22
C GLY A 649 -12.46 -39.25 35.57
N LYS A 650 -12.00 -38.00 35.60
CA LYS A 650 -12.15 -37.12 36.79
C LYS A 650 -13.59 -36.62 36.91
N GLY A 651 -14.08 -36.44 38.13
CA GLY A 651 -15.44 -36.01 38.41
C GLY A 651 -15.61 -34.50 38.60
N ILE A 652 -16.81 -33.99 38.28
CA ILE A 652 -17.34 -32.70 38.76
C ILE A 652 -18.64 -32.93 39.54
N ASN A 653 -18.80 -32.23 40.66
CA ASN A 653 -20.02 -32.35 41.47
C ASN A 653 -21.07 -31.32 41.01
N ILE A 654 -22.27 -31.77 40.68
CA ILE A 654 -23.43 -30.95 40.38
C ILE A 654 -24.57 -31.42 41.29
N ASP A 655 -25.04 -30.55 42.18
CA ASP A 655 -26.11 -30.81 43.15
C ASP A 655 -25.89 -32.04 44.05
N GLY A 656 -24.63 -32.29 44.43
CA GLY A 656 -24.25 -33.39 45.29
C GLY A 656 -23.97 -34.71 44.55
N ALA A 657 -24.26 -34.80 43.25
CA ALA A 657 -23.93 -35.94 42.40
C ALA A 657 -22.63 -35.70 41.61
N SER A 658 -21.77 -36.71 41.52
CA SER A 658 -20.54 -36.65 40.71
C SER A 658 -20.81 -37.11 39.27
N TYR A 659 -20.29 -36.35 38.30
CA TYR A 659 -20.36 -36.62 36.88
C TYR A 659 -18.96 -36.72 36.27
N PRO A 660 -18.63 -37.79 35.53
CA PRO A 660 -17.31 -37.96 34.93
C PRO A 660 -17.11 -37.04 33.72
N ILE A 661 -15.96 -36.36 33.67
CA ILE A 661 -15.50 -35.60 32.50
C ILE A 661 -15.11 -36.60 31.41
N THR A 662 -15.71 -36.47 30.22
CA THR A 662 -15.44 -37.32 29.06
C THR A 662 -15.20 -36.44 27.83
N ASN A 663 -14.08 -36.68 27.12
CA ASN A 663 -13.61 -35.84 26.02
C ASN A 663 -13.58 -34.35 26.40
N GLY A 664 -13.13 -34.04 27.63
CA GLY A 664 -13.05 -32.67 28.13
C GLY A 664 -14.40 -31.98 28.37
N THR A 665 -15.52 -32.70 28.39
CA THR A 665 -16.85 -32.10 28.64
C THR A 665 -17.68 -32.88 29.65
N VAL A 666 -18.64 -32.19 30.28
CA VAL A 666 -19.73 -32.78 31.08
C VAL A 666 -21.03 -32.15 30.61
N THR A 667 -22.04 -32.97 30.30
CA THR A 667 -23.39 -32.50 29.92
C THR A 667 -24.43 -33.17 30.80
N VAL A 668 -25.29 -32.37 31.45
CA VAL A 668 -26.30 -32.84 32.42
C VAL A 668 -27.61 -32.10 32.21
N THR A 669 -28.72 -32.83 32.23
CA THR A 669 -30.07 -32.24 32.28
C THR A 669 -30.44 -31.91 33.72
N LEU A 670 -30.90 -30.69 33.94
CA LEU A 670 -31.25 -30.12 35.24
C LEU A 670 -32.75 -29.83 35.28
N ASP A 671 -33.42 -30.22 36.36
CA ASP A 671 -34.80 -29.81 36.65
C ASP A 671 -34.85 -28.32 37.06
N PRO A 672 -36.00 -27.63 36.94
CA PRO A 672 -36.13 -26.25 37.41
C PRO A 672 -35.78 -26.11 38.90
N GLY A 673 -34.82 -25.26 39.24
CA GLY A 673 -34.41 -25.06 40.63
C GLY A 673 -33.09 -24.31 40.80
N THR A 674 -32.64 -24.21 42.05
CA THR A 674 -31.31 -23.65 42.36
C THR A 674 -30.27 -24.78 42.28
N HIS A 675 -29.23 -24.55 41.49
CA HIS A 675 -28.15 -25.51 41.26
C HIS A 675 -26.81 -25.00 41.78
N LEU A 676 -25.95 -25.95 42.14
CA LEU A 676 -24.61 -25.67 42.62
C LEU A 676 -23.59 -26.65 42.01
N ILE A 677 -22.60 -26.09 41.33
CA ILE A 677 -21.41 -26.83 40.87
C ILE A 677 -20.31 -26.68 41.91
N THR A 678 -19.75 -27.81 42.35
CA THR A 678 -18.63 -27.85 43.31
C THR A 678 -17.59 -28.90 42.91
N LYS A 679 -16.47 -28.93 43.62
CA LYS A 679 -15.40 -29.89 43.35
C LYS A 679 -15.82 -31.32 43.73
N ASP A 680 -15.66 -32.24 42.79
CA ASP A 680 -15.40 -33.65 43.12
C ASP A 680 -13.89 -33.90 43.02
N ASP A 681 -13.34 -33.83 41.79
CA ASP A 681 -11.89 -33.81 41.54
C ASP A 681 -11.35 -32.42 41.18
N VAL A 682 -10.03 -32.26 41.25
CA VAL A 682 -9.38 -31.03 40.75
C VAL A 682 -9.44 -31.01 39.22
N ALA A 683 -10.04 -29.95 38.67
CA ALA A 683 -10.23 -29.73 37.24
C ALA A 683 -10.03 -28.26 36.86
N ASN A 684 -9.94 -27.97 35.55
CA ASN A 684 -9.78 -26.62 35.01
C ASN A 684 -10.94 -26.34 34.03
N LEU A 685 -11.89 -25.50 34.43
CA LEU A 685 -13.12 -25.21 33.69
C LEU A 685 -12.97 -23.93 32.86
N PHE A 686 -13.15 -24.02 31.55
CA PHE A 686 -12.94 -22.91 30.60
C PHE A 686 -14.24 -22.31 30.07
N TYR A 687 -15.34 -23.07 30.09
CA TYR A 687 -16.62 -22.62 29.56
C TYR A 687 -17.80 -23.26 30.29
N VAL A 688 -18.86 -22.47 30.51
CA VAL A 688 -20.17 -22.95 31.00
C VAL A 688 -21.23 -22.54 29.99
N GLU A 689 -22.12 -23.48 29.68
CA GLU A 689 -23.26 -23.27 28.81
C GLU A 689 -24.49 -23.89 29.45
N LEU A 690 -25.60 -23.17 29.43
CA LEU A 690 -26.90 -23.65 29.88
C LEU A 690 -27.92 -23.34 28.78
N ASN A 691 -28.51 -24.37 28.22
CA ASN A 691 -29.56 -24.28 27.20
C ASN A 691 -30.88 -24.73 27.80
N ASN A 692 -31.95 -23.98 27.56
CA ASN A 692 -33.30 -24.35 27.95
C ASN A 692 -34.00 -25.14 26.84
#